data_AF-A0A3M1Q6V1-F1
#
_entry.id   AF-A0A3M1Q6V1-F1
#
_cell.length_a   1.000
_cell.length_b   1.000
_cell.length_c   1.000
_cell.angle_alpha   90.00
_cell.angle_beta   90.00
_cell.angle_gamma   90.00
#
_symmetry.space_group_name_H-M   'P 1'
#
loop_
_entity.id
_entity.type
_entity.pdbx_description
1 polymer ?
#
loop_
_entity_poly.entity_id
_entity_poly.type
_entity_poly.pdbx_seq_one_letter_code
_entity_poly.pdbx_strand_id
1 'polypeptide(L)'
;MHEQRGSGLIEFLVALGILTICMLSAVVYISSTMQGTRMNADKDFAIQKAISILEELKGIFESKTGNDATLLDGYDDGTTTDPVLTIQDGVTDPLHPASGNVHDGVRWRFERQISVEKFPSVQSNDVRLVRVRVYAWQQGVKRQLAEVSSVIRTIADSYPPSQVYDVYCLAIENVPGWWVYMANLVPFVENAIADLEARNPGLEFRVHWVRELAYGRDRQYRPYVNEASDSVADIDWVYFYPGRMPAGEAVNYYYVPSSFRGEVSIDGTAENDYDGTTNPWPYALADQYNHAMRHEDERQLFDNRVAAGLEVADTPTWRLLIDDMFMHPEKYENAILINVHGELFPFPPVRNFSDPAKEPVNHAGVRVVTHPEYLRYDNADDVKLRVYSWLADPDAVGAPDMLNVPISVLIRGATSIPGLQVEAIEGGLDLNPADGSPDPYSTESFDTVNSYTGDMYYQVSVEPEGVLIKLYNSPLRTPCVGGGGCPDGGLPTEKRLYDMDYIPTPLSLGAGFGPFSRDLTVDEDRTKNTARWIITLPDADIADNEMITIETRIGDDLTTGTLYPTANEPPNLSRTYVYRGDDTWVYGDGTPANPPHLPLTERFQVMGDPRHVPYADVSGNFDATTNPLGDGYNRYFDDFHNGSGNRAADNAYWPGFQVKNDGSSTNDGWYTASGDVEVEVNRCFQMLRDALLKSHAVYTTMTGFSYYYIGTGNEIGYDCANAFCNSIPVSRKPFDGGSGLRYEMSITTASSGGVNYIRSNETGNDWWSINWLGELYPDSEYSTWAASGNIASGSGPGTFVRVRRPDITTNLPTGTSFQNATRRLTQEGSKAFFSIGTSSSKFHHQFKNGQFGSLTGDGLDIANYYNFPIPNRAEINRPFNVNLNSSGGVPDDYQDPAYYNGTLTGTAINHFYDHDTSSLLGSSMIKLDGSLGDDYAFIVVNGLAQTSRTGSAFIGRWSFLTLIQGFLAAGAQTGAERIPQLPRIEITSPNDVTDLNDPSSISIAWSSDWHRWDGRQYTSAYSSTFSESATVSYALLYSEDNGKTWKHMQDDSPAVPGRRPSDGSLLETGSSYTWSTPSSTFDEGTYLVRVEAFLDGRQLHYSYHQRRIFIKR
;
A
#
# COMPACT_ATOMS: atom_id res chain seq x y z
N MET A 1 122.98 -40.77 -29.05
CA MET A 1 122.18 -41.99 -29.33
C MET A 1 121.90 -42.66 -28.00
N HIS A 2 120.71 -42.45 -27.43
CA HIS A 2 120.15 -43.30 -26.38
C HIS A 2 118.95 -43.99 -27.01
N GLU A 3 119.01 -45.31 -27.11
CA GLU A 3 118.07 -46.16 -27.81
C GLU A 3 116.68 -46.12 -27.16
N GLN A 4 115.65 -45.75 -27.94
CA GLN A 4 114.25 -45.98 -27.62
C GLN A 4 114.00 -47.50 -27.63
N ARG A 5 113.71 -48.07 -26.46
CA ARG A 5 113.14 -49.42 -26.35
C ARG A 5 111.64 -49.32 -26.60
N GLY A 6 111.16 -50.05 -27.61
CA GLY A 6 109.73 -50.15 -27.93
C GLY A 6 108.92 -50.70 -26.78
N SER A 7 107.71 -50.15 -26.59
CA SER A 7 106.75 -50.52 -25.57
C SER A 7 106.39 -52.01 -25.63
N GLY A 8 106.53 -52.70 -24.51
CA GLY A 8 106.30 -54.14 -24.39
C GLY A 8 104.81 -54.48 -24.35
N LEU A 9 104.47 -55.71 -24.68
CA LEU A 9 103.10 -56.27 -24.60
C LEU A 9 102.40 -55.98 -23.26
N ILE A 10 103.18 -55.89 -22.17
CA ILE A 10 102.70 -55.57 -20.81
C ILE A 10 102.12 -54.15 -20.73
N GLU A 11 102.75 -53.16 -21.35
CA GLU A 11 102.26 -51.77 -21.34
C GLU A 11 100.96 -51.62 -22.13
N PHE A 12 100.79 -52.39 -23.21
CA PHE A 12 99.54 -52.45 -23.98
C PHE A 12 98.41 -53.11 -23.17
N LEU A 13 98.70 -54.19 -22.43
CA LEU A 13 97.71 -54.86 -21.56
C LEU A 13 97.30 -53.99 -20.37
N VAL A 14 98.21 -53.23 -19.79
CA VAL A 14 97.91 -52.26 -18.71
C VAL A 14 97.03 -51.11 -19.24
N ALA A 15 97.36 -50.56 -20.42
CA ALA A 15 96.53 -49.52 -21.05
C ALA A 15 95.12 -50.03 -21.38
N LEU A 16 94.98 -51.27 -21.86
CA LEU A 16 93.69 -51.90 -22.14
C LEU A 16 92.88 -52.18 -20.85
N GLY A 17 93.57 -52.57 -19.76
CA GLY A 17 92.97 -52.73 -18.43
C GLY A 17 92.41 -51.42 -17.88
N ILE A 18 93.16 -50.32 -17.99
CA ILE A 18 92.72 -48.98 -17.59
C ILE A 18 91.50 -48.54 -18.42
N LEU A 19 91.52 -48.76 -19.75
CA LEU A 19 90.41 -48.42 -20.64
C LEU A 19 89.12 -49.19 -20.28
N THR A 20 89.26 -50.47 -19.90
CA THR A 20 88.12 -51.33 -19.51
C THR A 20 87.50 -50.87 -18.19
N ILE A 21 88.32 -50.48 -17.21
CA ILE A 21 87.85 -49.91 -15.94
C ILE A 21 87.13 -48.57 -16.15
N CYS A 22 87.65 -47.71 -17.03
CA CYS A 22 87.00 -46.45 -17.38
C CYS A 22 85.63 -46.68 -18.07
N MET A 23 85.53 -47.66 -18.97
CA MET A 23 84.25 -48.01 -19.60
C MET A 23 83.24 -48.57 -18.60
N LEU A 24 83.65 -49.46 -17.70
CA LEU A 24 82.79 -49.95 -16.61
C LEU A 24 82.30 -48.82 -15.70
N SER A 25 83.17 -47.88 -15.36
CA SER A 25 82.82 -46.71 -14.54
C SER A 25 81.81 -45.79 -15.25
N ALA A 26 81.97 -45.58 -16.56
CA ALA A 26 81.02 -44.82 -17.38
C ALA A 26 79.65 -45.50 -17.46
N VAL A 27 79.60 -46.83 -17.62
CA VAL A 27 78.36 -47.61 -17.64
C VAL A 27 77.63 -47.54 -16.29
N VAL A 28 78.36 -47.64 -15.16
CA VAL A 28 77.76 -47.48 -13.82
C VAL A 28 77.22 -46.07 -13.60
N TYR A 29 77.96 -45.03 -14.05
CA TYR A 29 77.51 -43.64 -13.95
C TYR A 29 76.26 -43.36 -14.79
N ILE A 30 76.22 -43.85 -16.04
CA ILE A 30 75.04 -43.72 -16.92
C ILE A 30 73.86 -44.47 -16.32
N SER A 31 74.06 -45.68 -15.81
CA SER A 31 73.01 -46.47 -15.15
C SER A 31 72.46 -45.77 -13.91
N SER A 32 73.32 -45.19 -13.07
CA SER A 32 72.92 -44.41 -11.89
C SER A 32 72.16 -43.14 -12.27
N THR A 33 72.61 -42.42 -13.30
CA THR A 33 71.95 -41.21 -13.80
C THR A 33 70.58 -41.52 -14.40
N MET A 34 70.46 -42.59 -15.19
CA MET A 34 69.17 -43.04 -15.73
C MET A 34 68.20 -43.48 -14.64
N GLN A 35 68.70 -44.13 -13.57
CA GLN A 35 67.89 -44.46 -12.39
C GLN A 35 67.44 -43.18 -11.66
N GLY A 36 68.33 -42.20 -11.48
CA GLY A 36 68.00 -40.91 -10.88
C GLY A 36 66.94 -40.13 -11.67
N THR A 37 67.05 -40.07 -13.01
CA THR A 37 66.07 -39.41 -13.87
C THR A 37 64.70 -40.10 -13.81
N ARG A 38 64.66 -41.44 -13.81
CA ARG A 38 63.41 -42.19 -13.65
C ARG A 38 62.77 -41.95 -12.29
N MET A 39 63.55 -41.92 -11.22
CA MET A 39 63.04 -41.65 -9.87
C MET A 39 62.47 -40.24 -9.74
N ASN A 40 63.05 -39.24 -10.39
CA ASN A 40 62.52 -37.88 -10.40
C ASN A 40 61.23 -37.80 -11.22
N ALA A 41 61.19 -38.41 -12.40
CA ALA A 41 59.98 -38.46 -13.23
C ALA A 41 58.80 -39.15 -12.51
N ASP A 42 59.05 -40.26 -11.81
CA ASP A 42 58.02 -40.97 -11.03
C ASP A 42 57.49 -40.13 -9.85
N LYS A 43 58.37 -39.32 -9.22
CA LYS A 43 57.96 -38.38 -8.16
C LYS A 43 57.12 -37.23 -8.70
N ASP A 44 57.53 -36.64 -9.81
CA ASP A 44 56.79 -35.53 -10.44
C ASP A 44 55.39 -35.99 -10.86
N PHE A 45 55.28 -37.19 -11.44
CA PHE A 45 53.99 -37.81 -11.76
C PHE A 45 53.13 -38.06 -10.52
N ALA A 46 53.71 -38.63 -9.46
CA ALA A 46 52.99 -38.91 -8.21
C ALA A 46 52.46 -37.63 -7.54
N ILE A 47 53.22 -36.54 -7.57
CA ILE A 47 52.80 -35.24 -7.04
C ILE A 47 51.63 -34.69 -7.88
N GLN A 48 51.76 -34.68 -9.21
CA GLN A 48 50.69 -34.21 -10.10
C GLN A 48 49.39 -34.99 -9.90
N LYS A 49 49.47 -36.31 -9.74
CA LYS A 49 48.29 -37.15 -9.48
C LYS A 49 47.68 -36.92 -8.09
N ALA A 50 48.50 -36.78 -7.05
CA ALA A 50 48.00 -36.46 -5.72
C ALA A 50 47.25 -35.11 -5.69
N ILE A 51 47.74 -34.10 -6.42
CA ILE A 51 47.05 -32.81 -6.59
C ILE A 51 45.76 -32.98 -7.40
N SER A 52 45.80 -33.70 -8.53
CA SER A 52 44.62 -33.94 -9.37
C SER A 52 43.48 -34.59 -8.59
N ILE A 53 43.76 -35.66 -7.84
CA ILE A 53 42.76 -36.36 -7.02
C ILE A 53 42.19 -35.44 -5.94
N LEU A 54 43.04 -34.60 -5.33
CA LEU A 54 42.59 -33.63 -4.34
C LEU A 54 41.66 -32.56 -4.94
N GLU A 55 41.96 -32.08 -6.15
CA GLU A 55 41.09 -31.15 -6.87
C GLU A 55 39.81 -31.83 -7.38
N GLU A 56 39.86 -33.12 -7.73
CA GLU A 56 38.65 -33.92 -8.02
C GLU A 56 37.76 -34.04 -6.77
N LEU A 57 38.33 -34.28 -5.58
CA LEU A 57 37.57 -34.33 -4.32
C LEU A 57 36.90 -32.99 -4.01
N LYS A 58 37.62 -31.88 -4.21
CA LYS A 58 37.03 -30.54 -4.10
C LYS A 58 35.93 -30.32 -5.14
N GLY A 59 36.16 -30.69 -6.40
CA GLY A 59 35.20 -30.50 -7.49
C GLY A 59 33.90 -31.30 -7.29
N ILE A 60 33.96 -32.53 -6.79
CA ILE A 60 32.76 -33.32 -6.43
C ILE A 60 31.99 -32.63 -5.30
N PHE A 61 32.72 -32.04 -4.34
CA PHE A 61 32.13 -31.37 -3.20
C PHE A 61 31.54 -29.99 -3.57
N GLU A 62 32.18 -29.24 -4.47
CA GLU A 62 31.72 -27.91 -4.95
C GLU A 62 30.58 -28.00 -5.98
N SER A 63 30.51 -29.08 -6.78
CA SER A 63 29.50 -29.24 -7.84
C SER A 63 28.17 -29.83 -7.37
N LYS A 64 28.12 -30.48 -6.20
CA LYS A 64 26.90 -31.07 -5.63
C LYS A 64 26.36 -30.16 -4.52
N THR A 65 25.49 -29.22 -4.89
CA THR A 65 24.75 -28.36 -3.96
C THR A 65 24.00 -29.21 -2.92
N GLY A 66 24.27 -28.97 -1.63
CA GLY A 66 23.46 -29.52 -0.52
C GLY A 66 24.01 -30.71 0.28
N ASN A 67 25.28 -31.10 0.12
CA ASN A 67 25.86 -32.22 0.88
C ASN A 67 26.68 -31.80 2.11
N ASP A 68 26.46 -32.52 3.21
CA ASP A 68 27.24 -32.48 4.46
C ASP A 68 28.67 -33.04 4.24
N ALA A 69 29.64 -32.60 5.05
CA ALA A 69 31.04 -33.05 5.00
C ALA A 69 31.20 -34.56 5.25
N THR A 70 30.14 -35.24 5.69
CA THR A 70 30.04 -36.70 5.80
C THR A 70 30.11 -37.43 4.46
N LEU A 71 29.80 -36.79 3.33
CA LEU A 71 30.01 -37.37 1.99
C LEU A 71 31.49 -37.71 1.72
N LEU A 72 32.40 -36.87 2.24
CA LEU A 72 33.84 -37.09 2.08
C LEU A 72 34.31 -38.34 2.85
N ASP A 73 33.61 -38.71 3.92
CA ASP A 73 33.95 -39.90 4.73
C ASP A 73 33.79 -41.20 3.91
N GLY A 74 32.96 -41.19 2.85
CA GLY A 74 32.80 -42.31 1.92
C GLY A 74 33.97 -42.52 0.94
N TYR A 75 34.89 -41.56 0.83
CA TYR A 75 36.09 -41.63 -0.01
C TYR A 75 37.37 -41.97 0.79
N ASP A 76 37.24 -42.30 2.08
CA ASP A 76 38.36 -42.77 2.89
C ASP A 76 38.74 -44.22 2.52
N ASP A 77 39.96 -44.42 2.02
CA ASP A 77 40.49 -45.74 1.68
C ASP A 77 40.96 -46.50 2.95
N GLY A 78 40.91 -45.86 4.13
CA GLY A 78 41.39 -46.40 5.38
C GLY A 78 42.88 -46.75 5.31
N THR A 79 43.25 -47.99 5.61
CA THR A 79 44.64 -48.48 5.46
C THR A 79 44.93 -49.15 4.12
N THR A 80 43.94 -49.18 3.21
CA THR A 80 44.06 -49.83 1.90
C THR A 80 44.52 -48.85 0.84
N THR A 81 44.89 -49.35 -0.35
CA THR A 81 45.36 -48.50 -1.45
C THR A 81 44.80 -48.98 -2.78
N ASP A 82 44.50 -48.05 -3.65
CA ASP A 82 43.82 -48.27 -4.92
C ASP A 82 44.76 -48.02 -6.12
N PRO A 83 44.86 -48.94 -7.10
CA PRO A 83 45.61 -48.70 -8.33
C PRO A 83 44.96 -47.69 -9.30
N VAL A 84 43.68 -47.34 -9.15
CA VAL A 84 43.03 -46.30 -9.96
C VAL A 84 43.42 -44.93 -9.40
N LEU A 85 44.16 -44.11 -10.15
CA LEU A 85 44.69 -42.82 -9.68
C LEU A 85 43.78 -41.62 -10.00
N THR A 86 42.47 -41.79 -9.82
CA THR A 86 41.42 -40.78 -10.03
C THR A 86 40.16 -41.22 -9.29
N ILE A 87 39.25 -40.29 -9.01
CA ILE A 87 37.92 -40.57 -8.45
C ILE A 87 36.79 -40.16 -9.40
N GLN A 88 37.10 -39.91 -10.67
CA GLN A 88 36.07 -39.59 -11.67
C GLN A 88 35.06 -40.74 -11.78
N ASP A 89 33.77 -40.39 -11.73
CA ASP A 89 32.66 -41.35 -11.81
C ASP A 89 32.76 -42.20 -13.08
N GLY A 90 32.62 -43.53 -12.91
CA GLY A 90 32.69 -44.50 -14.01
C GLY A 90 34.09 -44.95 -14.42
N VAL A 91 35.16 -44.42 -13.83
CA VAL A 91 36.54 -44.88 -14.08
C VAL A 91 36.92 -45.98 -13.10
N THR A 92 36.83 -47.24 -13.53
CA THR A 92 37.22 -48.40 -12.72
C THR A 92 38.50 -49.09 -13.20
N ASP A 93 39.03 -48.69 -14.36
CA ASP A 93 40.23 -49.27 -14.96
C ASP A 93 41.48 -48.40 -14.65
N PRO A 94 42.51 -48.94 -13.98
CA PRO A 94 43.76 -48.24 -13.74
C PRO A 94 44.49 -47.75 -15.01
N LEU A 95 44.28 -48.37 -16.19
CA LEU A 95 44.85 -47.92 -17.48
C LEU A 95 44.11 -46.76 -18.11
N HIS A 96 42.94 -46.39 -17.58
CA HIS A 96 42.15 -45.30 -18.14
C HIS A 96 43.02 -44.03 -18.22
N PRO A 97 42.94 -43.24 -19.32
CA PRO A 97 43.77 -42.04 -19.48
C PRO A 97 43.68 -41.06 -18.31
N ALA A 98 42.52 -40.99 -17.64
CA ALA A 98 42.34 -40.18 -16.43
C ALA A 98 43.14 -40.70 -15.21
N SER A 99 43.26 -42.01 -15.02
CA SER A 99 44.16 -42.61 -14.01
C SER A 99 45.63 -42.45 -14.46
N GLY A 100 45.93 -42.74 -15.72
CA GLY A 100 47.27 -42.61 -16.29
C GLY A 100 48.32 -43.53 -15.66
N ASN A 101 47.87 -44.58 -14.96
CA ASN A 101 48.76 -45.56 -14.33
C ASN A 101 49.33 -46.52 -15.38
N VAL A 102 50.47 -47.13 -15.08
CA VAL A 102 51.17 -48.05 -15.98
C VAL A 102 51.34 -49.41 -15.31
N HIS A 103 51.17 -50.47 -16.10
CA HIS A 103 51.30 -51.85 -15.64
C HIS A 103 52.66 -52.42 -16.07
N ASP A 104 53.46 -52.89 -15.11
CA ASP A 104 54.78 -53.48 -15.38
C ASP A 104 54.69 -54.99 -15.70
N GLY A 105 53.50 -55.48 -16.09
CA GLY A 105 53.23 -56.89 -16.44
C GLY A 105 52.91 -57.80 -15.25
N VAL A 106 53.23 -57.39 -14.02
CA VAL A 106 52.96 -58.16 -12.77
C VAL A 106 52.15 -57.37 -11.75
N ARG A 107 52.22 -56.05 -11.78
CA ARG A 107 51.51 -55.14 -10.86
C ARG A 107 51.40 -53.75 -11.46
N TRP A 108 50.49 -52.95 -10.91
CA TRP A 108 50.42 -51.51 -11.15
C TRP A 108 51.62 -50.81 -10.55
N ARG A 109 52.17 -49.84 -11.27
CA ARG A 109 53.39 -49.14 -10.85
C ARG A 109 53.13 -48.18 -9.69
N PHE A 110 51.96 -47.54 -9.70
CA PHE A 110 51.53 -46.58 -8.68
C PHE A 110 50.23 -47.01 -8.00
N GLU A 111 50.05 -46.62 -6.74
CA GLU A 111 48.83 -46.85 -5.96
C GLU A 111 48.54 -45.60 -5.13
N ARG A 112 47.27 -45.19 -5.02
CA ARG A 112 46.83 -44.07 -4.19
C ARG A 112 46.27 -44.54 -2.85
N GLN A 113 46.24 -43.63 -1.88
CA GLN A 113 45.51 -43.75 -0.63
C GLN A 113 44.93 -42.39 -0.27
N ILE A 114 43.63 -42.30 -0.12
CA ILE A 114 42.93 -41.16 0.49
C ILE A 114 42.69 -41.47 1.96
N SER A 115 43.02 -40.52 2.84
CA SER A 115 42.62 -40.51 4.25
C SER A 115 41.74 -39.29 4.50
N VAL A 116 40.57 -39.49 5.09
CA VAL A 116 39.65 -38.41 5.47
C VAL A 116 39.47 -38.43 6.98
N GLU A 117 40.00 -37.41 7.66
CA GLU A 117 40.03 -37.34 9.12
C GLU A 117 39.23 -36.12 9.62
N LYS A 118 38.44 -36.30 10.69
CA LYS A 118 37.84 -35.17 11.43
C LYS A 118 38.95 -34.39 12.15
N PHE A 119 38.81 -33.06 12.23
CA PHE A 119 39.81 -32.21 12.86
C PHE A 119 39.73 -32.34 14.41
N PRO A 120 40.77 -32.81 15.12
CA PRO A 120 40.67 -33.13 16.55
C PRO A 120 40.40 -31.93 17.47
N SER A 121 40.67 -30.71 17.01
CA SER A 121 40.55 -29.46 17.77
C SER A 121 39.37 -28.58 17.35
N VAL A 122 38.55 -28.99 16.39
CA VAL A 122 37.37 -28.25 15.91
C VAL A 122 36.16 -29.16 16.05
N GLN A 123 35.26 -28.86 17.00
CA GLN A 123 34.01 -29.60 17.24
C GLN A 123 32.92 -29.21 16.22
N SER A 124 33.20 -29.31 14.92
CA SER A 124 32.22 -29.03 13.87
C SER A 124 32.21 -30.20 12.88
N ASN A 125 31.00 -30.65 12.51
CA ASN A 125 30.81 -31.69 11.49
C ASN A 125 31.14 -31.19 10.08
N ASP A 126 31.38 -29.88 9.88
CA ASP A 126 31.56 -29.22 8.59
C ASP A 126 33.00 -29.22 8.04
N VAL A 127 33.96 -29.79 8.77
CA VAL A 127 35.38 -29.72 8.39
C VAL A 127 35.99 -31.12 8.30
N ARG A 128 36.74 -31.39 7.22
CA ARG A 128 37.55 -32.59 7.04
C ARG A 128 38.98 -32.24 6.65
N LEU A 129 39.94 -32.96 7.22
CA LEU A 129 41.32 -33.00 6.75
C LEU A 129 41.47 -34.17 5.77
N VAL A 130 41.71 -33.84 4.51
CA VAL A 130 41.88 -34.85 3.46
C VAL A 130 43.37 -34.96 3.13
N ARG A 131 43.90 -36.18 3.14
CA ARG A 131 45.28 -36.50 2.72
C ARG A 131 45.25 -37.47 1.56
N VAL A 132 45.93 -37.13 0.46
CA VAL A 132 46.13 -38.02 -0.68
C VAL A 132 47.61 -38.41 -0.74
N ARG A 133 47.89 -39.70 -0.60
CA ARG A 133 49.22 -40.28 -0.74
C ARG A 133 49.31 -41.09 -2.02
N VAL A 134 50.41 -40.96 -2.75
CA VAL A 134 50.71 -41.79 -3.92
C VAL A 134 51.99 -42.56 -3.65
N TYR A 135 51.88 -43.88 -3.76
CA TYR A 135 52.94 -44.85 -3.60
C TYR A 135 53.40 -45.35 -4.97
N ALA A 136 54.66 -45.75 -5.07
CA ALA A 136 55.16 -46.50 -6.21
C ALA A 136 55.88 -47.77 -5.75
N TRP A 137 55.80 -48.81 -6.58
CA TRP A 137 56.56 -50.04 -6.37
C TRP A 137 57.97 -49.89 -6.94
N GLN A 138 58.98 -49.93 -6.06
CA GLN A 138 60.39 -49.88 -6.44
C GLN A 138 61.12 -51.07 -5.82
N GLN A 139 61.77 -51.90 -6.66
CA GLN A 139 62.51 -53.09 -6.22
C GLN A 139 61.71 -54.04 -5.32
N GLY A 140 60.41 -54.18 -5.58
CA GLY A 140 59.51 -55.05 -4.80
C GLY A 140 59.06 -54.46 -3.46
N VAL A 141 59.44 -53.24 -3.11
CA VAL A 141 59.01 -52.52 -1.92
C VAL A 141 58.14 -51.33 -2.32
N LYS A 142 57.03 -51.14 -1.60
CA LYS A 142 56.14 -49.98 -1.77
C LYS A 142 56.75 -48.77 -1.08
N ARG A 143 56.97 -47.68 -1.82
CA ARG A 143 57.56 -46.44 -1.31
C ARG A 143 56.61 -45.28 -1.58
N GLN A 144 56.34 -44.47 -0.57
CA GLN A 144 55.60 -43.21 -0.73
C GLN A 144 56.44 -42.24 -1.57
N LEU A 145 55.86 -41.73 -2.66
CA LEU A 145 56.51 -40.76 -3.54
C LEU A 145 55.97 -39.35 -3.33
N ALA A 146 54.68 -39.20 -3.02
CA ALA A 146 54.02 -37.92 -2.79
C ALA A 146 52.95 -38.03 -1.69
N GLU A 147 52.75 -36.93 -0.97
CA GLU A 147 51.63 -36.70 -0.04
C GLU A 147 51.21 -35.25 -0.17
N VAL A 148 49.91 -35.03 -0.40
CA VAL A 148 49.29 -33.70 -0.44
C VAL A 148 48.11 -33.73 0.52
N SER A 149 47.98 -32.67 1.32
CA SER A 149 46.90 -32.55 2.30
C SER A 149 46.22 -31.21 2.19
N SER A 150 44.90 -31.18 2.35
CA SER A 150 44.12 -29.93 2.41
C SER A 150 42.94 -30.08 3.37
N VAL A 151 42.50 -28.95 3.90
CA VAL A 151 41.29 -28.86 4.73
C VAL A 151 40.15 -28.48 3.80
N ILE A 152 39.11 -29.30 3.77
CA ILE A 152 37.87 -29.03 3.06
C ILE A 152 36.81 -28.66 4.10
N ARG A 153 36.16 -27.51 3.92
CA ARG A 153 35.12 -26.99 4.80
C ARG A 153 33.81 -26.86 4.00
N THR A 154 32.69 -27.27 4.60
CA THR A 154 31.36 -27.00 4.04
C THR A 154 31.01 -25.52 4.25
N ILE A 155 30.29 -24.94 3.30
CA ILE A 155 29.54 -23.71 3.58
C ILE A 155 28.35 -24.17 4.40
N ALA A 156 28.48 -24.18 5.72
CA ALA A 156 27.31 -24.29 6.58
C ALA A 156 26.42 -23.10 6.27
N ASP A 157 25.19 -23.35 5.80
CA ASP A 157 24.18 -22.31 5.69
C ASP A 157 23.92 -21.80 7.12
N SER A 158 24.45 -20.62 7.42
CA SER A 158 24.26 -19.96 8.69
C SER A 158 22.87 -19.34 8.69
N TYR A 159 21.95 -19.94 9.42
CA TYR A 159 20.62 -19.39 9.68
C TYR A 159 20.63 -18.67 11.04
N PRO A 160 20.85 -17.35 11.10
CA PRO A 160 20.75 -16.64 12.36
C PRO A 160 19.30 -16.70 12.89
N PRO A 161 19.10 -16.67 14.23
CA PRO A 161 17.81 -16.29 14.80
C PRO A 161 17.33 -14.96 14.24
N SER A 162 16.13 -14.97 13.66
CA SER A 162 15.55 -13.83 12.97
C SER A 162 14.34 -13.25 13.70
N GLN A 163 14.18 -11.94 13.61
CA GLN A 163 13.01 -11.17 14.02
C GLN A 163 12.51 -10.41 12.79
N VAL A 164 11.25 -10.64 12.45
CA VAL A 164 10.60 -10.13 11.25
C VAL A 164 9.60 -9.06 11.66
N TYR A 165 9.73 -7.88 11.06
CA TYR A 165 8.86 -6.74 11.31
C TYR A 165 8.00 -6.43 10.09
N ASP A 166 6.70 -6.31 10.30
CA ASP A 166 5.71 -5.92 9.29
C ASP A 166 5.72 -4.41 9.06
N VAL A 167 6.05 -3.97 7.84
CA VAL A 167 6.18 -2.56 7.47
C VAL A 167 5.27 -2.24 6.30
N TYR A 168 4.33 -1.32 6.49
CA TYR A 168 3.45 -0.79 5.45
C TYR A 168 4.05 0.48 4.83
N CYS A 169 4.38 0.39 3.54
CA CYS A 169 4.97 1.48 2.77
C CYS A 169 3.93 2.10 1.83
N LEU A 170 3.58 3.37 2.06
CA LEU A 170 2.63 4.12 1.22
C LEU A 170 3.37 4.72 0.02
N ALA A 171 3.24 4.08 -1.15
CA ALA A 171 3.85 4.49 -2.42
C ALA A 171 2.79 4.54 -3.53
N ILE A 172 1.88 5.50 -3.39
CA ILE A 172 0.67 5.65 -4.19
C ILE A 172 1.00 5.99 -5.65
N GLU A 173 0.45 5.22 -6.58
CA GLU A 173 0.80 5.26 -8.00
C GLU A 173 0.49 6.58 -8.71
N ASN A 174 -0.57 7.26 -8.29
CA ASN A 174 -1.13 8.41 -8.98
C ASN A 174 -1.07 9.73 -8.17
N VAL A 175 -0.29 9.74 -7.08
CA VAL A 175 -0.02 10.92 -6.24
C VAL A 175 1.49 11.21 -6.29
N PRO A 176 1.93 12.47 -6.52
CA PRO A 176 3.36 12.76 -6.64
C PRO A 176 4.06 12.70 -5.28
N GLY A 177 5.40 12.60 -5.27
CA GLY A 177 6.20 12.73 -4.06
C GLY A 177 6.74 14.16 -3.90
N TRP A 178 6.93 14.69 -2.69
CA TRP A 178 7.52 16.02 -2.47
C TRP A 178 8.84 15.94 -1.71
N TRP A 179 9.88 16.60 -2.24
CA TRP A 179 11.29 16.41 -1.82
C TRP A 179 11.86 15.03 -2.17
N VAL A 180 11.06 14.18 -2.80
CA VAL A 180 11.38 12.85 -3.30
C VAL A 180 10.76 12.72 -4.69
N TYR A 181 11.32 11.87 -5.54
CA TYR A 181 10.81 11.67 -6.89
C TYR A 181 10.10 10.32 -7.00
N MET A 182 8.96 10.27 -7.70
CA MET A 182 8.17 9.05 -7.91
C MET A 182 9.00 7.86 -8.39
N ALA A 183 9.83 8.08 -9.42
CA ALA A 183 10.73 7.06 -9.99
C ALA A 183 11.70 6.45 -8.97
N ASN A 184 11.95 7.14 -7.86
CA ASN A 184 12.90 6.70 -6.85
C ASN A 184 12.21 6.13 -5.61
N LEU A 185 10.90 6.28 -5.40
CA LEU A 185 10.24 5.91 -4.13
C LEU A 185 10.50 4.46 -3.71
N VAL A 186 10.21 3.52 -4.61
CA VAL A 186 10.30 2.07 -4.36
C VAL A 186 11.75 1.59 -4.32
N PRO A 187 12.56 1.82 -5.38
CA PRO A 187 13.90 1.23 -5.41
C PRO A 187 14.75 1.78 -4.27
N PHE A 188 14.47 3.00 -3.83
CA PHE A 188 15.16 3.62 -2.73
C PHE A 188 14.92 2.91 -1.38
N VAL A 189 13.66 2.57 -1.09
CA VAL A 189 13.28 1.84 0.12
C VAL A 189 13.79 0.40 0.08
N GLU A 190 13.63 -0.29 -1.05
CA GLU A 190 14.13 -1.67 -1.21
C GLU A 190 15.65 -1.75 -0.99
N ASN A 191 16.40 -0.79 -1.54
CA ASN A 191 17.85 -0.69 -1.31
C ASN A 191 18.20 -0.35 0.14
N ALA A 192 17.36 0.43 0.85
CA ALA A 192 17.57 0.74 2.25
C ALA A 192 17.36 -0.52 3.12
N ILE A 193 16.30 -1.27 2.86
CA ILE A 193 15.97 -2.53 3.56
C ILE A 193 17.06 -3.57 3.31
N ALA A 194 17.42 -3.84 2.06
CA ALA A 194 18.43 -4.84 1.72
C ALA A 194 19.80 -4.54 2.37
N ASP A 195 20.22 -3.27 2.44
CA ASP A 195 21.46 -2.87 3.11
C ASP A 195 21.36 -3.03 4.65
N LEU A 196 20.18 -2.78 5.24
CA LEU A 196 19.94 -2.96 6.67
C LEU A 196 19.98 -4.43 7.07
N GLU A 197 19.26 -5.30 6.35
CA GLU A 197 19.24 -6.75 6.58
C GLU A 197 20.63 -7.37 6.38
N ALA A 198 21.36 -6.95 5.33
CA ALA A 198 22.71 -7.44 5.07
C ALA A 198 23.72 -7.09 6.17
N ARG A 199 23.55 -5.94 6.84
CA ARG A 199 24.43 -5.48 7.93
C ARG A 199 24.04 -6.00 9.31
N ASN A 200 22.79 -6.44 9.46
CA ASN A 200 22.20 -6.90 10.71
C ASN A 200 21.60 -8.30 10.52
N PRO A 201 22.44 -9.36 10.46
CA PRO A 201 21.93 -10.72 10.31
C PRO A 201 20.92 -11.07 11.40
N GLY A 202 19.72 -11.50 10.99
CA GLY A 202 18.59 -11.77 11.88
C GLY A 202 17.57 -10.63 11.98
N LEU A 203 17.81 -9.45 11.41
CA LEU A 203 16.76 -8.45 11.17
C LEU A 203 16.15 -8.69 9.79
N GLU A 204 14.84 -8.84 9.73
CA GLU A 204 14.10 -9.00 8.48
C GLU A 204 12.86 -8.09 8.46
N PHE A 205 12.49 -7.63 7.27
CA PHE A 205 11.31 -6.82 7.05
C PHE A 205 10.34 -7.52 6.11
N ARG A 206 9.10 -7.71 6.55
CA ARG A 206 7.99 -8.07 5.66
C ARG A 206 7.33 -6.78 5.19
N VAL A 207 7.63 -6.40 3.96
CA VAL A 207 7.16 -5.12 3.38
C VAL A 207 5.82 -5.31 2.69
N HIS A 208 4.85 -4.50 3.11
CA HIS A 208 3.52 -4.39 2.52
C HIS A 208 3.46 -3.10 1.71
N TRP A 209 3.42 -3.23 0.38
CA TRP A 209 3.34 -2.08 -0.52
C TRP A 209 1.89 -1.66 -0.73
N VAL A 210 1.51 -0.50 -0.20
CA VAL A 210 0.21 0.13 -0.49
C VAL A 210 0.42 1.07 -1.69
N ARG A 211 -0.18 0.73 -2.84
CA ARG A 211 0.04 1.43 -4.11
C ARG A 211 -1.20 2.17 -4.61
N GLU A 212 -2.36 1.72 -4.16
CA GLU A 212 -3.65 2.21 -4.59
C GLU A 212 -4.15 3.25 -3.59
N LEU A 213 -4.53 4.43 -4.08
CA LEU A 213 -5.16 5.44 -3.23
C LEU A 213 -6.55 4.96 -2.76
N ALA A 214 -7.35 4.55 -3.74
CA ALA A 214 -8.64 3.88 -3.67
C ALA A 214 -9.01 3.41 -5.09
N TYR A 215 -10.12 2.69 -5.26
CA TYR A 215 -10.71 2.43 -6.59
C TYR A 215 -11.68 3.55 -6.99
N GLY A 216 -11.66 3.97 -8.25
CA GLY A 216 -12.44 5.09 -8.78
C GLY A 216 -13.88 4.70 -9.14
N ARG A 217 -14.83 5.63 -8.96
CA ARG A 217 -16.28 5.41 -9.14
C ARG A 217 -16.69 5.14 -10.58
N ASP A 218 -16.28 5.99 -11.52
CA ASP A 218 -16.51 5.75 -12.94
C ASP A 218 -15.52 4.68 -13.39
N ARG A 219 -16.05 3.47 -13.61
CA ARG A 219 -15.27 2.29 -13.98
C ARG A 219 -14.69 2.38 -15.40
N GLN A 220 -15.12 3.34 -16.22
CA GLN A 220 -14.60 3.53 -17.57
C GLN A 220 -13.49 4.59 -17.60
N TYR A 221 -13.25 5.33 -16.51
CA TYR A 221 -12.22 6.38 -16.45
C TYR A 221 -10.82 5.84 -16.72
N ARG A 222 -10.20 6.34 -17.79
CA ARG A 222 -8.88 5.90 -18.26
C ARG A 222 -8.02 7.09 -18.70
N PRO A 223 -7.24 7.66 -17.78
CA PRO A 223 -6.41 8.82 -18.07
C PRO A 223 -5.19 8.44 -18.94
N TYR A 224 -4.72 9.41 -19.72
CA TYR A 224 -3.58 9.24 -20.63
C TYR A 224 -2.23 9.45 -19.94
N VAL A 225 -1.23 8.65 -20.28
CA VAL A 225 0.16 8.79 -19.81
C VAL A 225 1.10 8.69 -21.01
N ASN A 226 2.08 9.60 -21.10
CA ASN A 226 3.09 9.58 -22.18
C ASN A 226 4.35 8.81 -21.77
N GLU A 227 4.84 7.94 -22.66
CA GLU A 227 6.10 7.19 -22.49
C GLU A 227 7.03 7.33 -23.71
N ALA A 228 6.49 7.20 -24.92
CA ALA A 228 7.24 7.31 -26.16
C ALA A 228 7.68 8.75 -26.43
N SER A 229 6.78 9.71 -26.21
CA SER A 229 7.04 11.16 -26.33
C SER A 229 7.21 11.78 -24.95
N ASP A 230 7.92 12.91 -24.86
CA ASP A 230 8.02 13.66 -23.60
C ASP A 230 6.74 14.47 -23.29
N SER A 231 6.65 14.99 -22.08
CA SER A 231 5.46 15.64 -21.54
C SER A 231 5.07 16.94 -22.26
N VAL A 232 5.93 17.50 -23.11
CA VAL A 232 5.66 18.75 -23.85
C VAL A 232 5.08 18.51 -25.25
N ALA A 233 5.07 17.27 -25.72
CA ALA A 233 4.36 16.90 -26.94
C ALA A 233 2.85 17.20 -26.81
N ASP A 234 2.17 17.42 -27.94
CA ASP A 234 0.73 17.64 -27.92
C ASP A 234 0.01 16.39 -27.36
N ILE A 235 -0.82 16.59 -26.34
CA ILE A 235 -1.62 15.53 -25.71
C ILE A 235 -3.08 15.74 -26.11
N ASP A 236 -3.67 14.77 -26.81
CA ASP A 236 -5.02 14.84 -27.37
C ASP A 236 -6.14 14.55 -26.36
N TRP A 237 -5.78 14.33 -25.09
CA TRP A 237 -6.67 13.93 -24.02
C TRP A 237 -6.66 14.93 -22.86
N VAL A 238 -7.83 15.19 -22.27
CA VAL A 238 -7.94 16.17 -21.18
C VAL A 238 -7.59 15.59 -19.81
N TYR A 239 -7.89 14.31 -19.58
CA TYR A 239 -7.46 13.58 -18.38
C TYR A 239 -6.10 12.93 -18.65
N PHE A 240 -5.03 13.43 -18.04
CA PHE A 240 -3.68 12.92 -18.28
C PHE A 240 -2.79 13.02 -17.04
N TYR A 241 -1.75 12.18 -17.01
CA TYR A 241 -0.62 12.22 -16.10
C TYR A 241 0.66 12.40 -16.92
N PRO A 242 1.49 13.45 -16.67
CA PRO A 242 2.75 13.59 -17.38
C PRO A 242 3.71 12.48 -16.93
N GLY A 243 4.06 11.61 -17.88
CA GLY A 243 4.97 10.49 -17.67
C GLY A 243 6.41 10.93 -17.94
N ARG A 244 6.90 10.67 -19.15
CA ARG A 244 8.28 10.98 -19.56
C ARG A 244 8.55 12.48 -19.61
N MET A 245 9.64 12.91 -18.99
CA MET A 245 10.09 14.31 -18.95
C MET A 245 11.04 14.66 -20.11
N PRO A 246 11.14 15.94 -20.52
CA PRO A 246 12.13 16.40 -21.49
C PRO A 246 13.56 16.10 -21.06
N ALA A 247 14.45 15.93 -22.03
CA ALA A 247 15.86 15.67 -21.76
C ALA A 247 16.52 16.85 -21.03
N GLY A 248 17.27 16.57 -19.96
CA GLY A 248 17.97 17.57 -19.14
C GLY A 248 17.21 18.01 -17.89
N GLU A 249 15.98 17.53 -17.68
CA GLU A 249 15.24 17.70 -16.42
C GLU A 249 15.87 16.87 -15.28
N ALA A 250 15.48 17.17 -14.04
CA ALA A 250 16.05 16.54 -12.84
C ALA A 250 15.77 15.03 -12.74
N VAL A 251 14.72 14.54 -13.40
CA VAL A 251 14.33 13.12 -13.48
C VAL A 251 13.76 12.79 -14.85
N ASN A 252 13.83 11.52 -15.24
CA ASN A 252 13.31 11.04 -16.53
C ASN A 252 11.78 10.91 -16.56
N TYR A 253 11.15 10.72 -15.40
CA TYR A 253 9.72 10.49 -15.26
C TYR A 253 9.17 11.31 -14.10
N TYR A 254 8.03 11.97 -14.32
CA TYR A 254 7.26 12.60 -13.23
C TYR A 254 6.31 11.58 -12.61
N TYR A 255 5.34 11.07 -13.38
CA TYR A 255 4.69 9.79 -13.08
C TYR A 255 5.39 8.67 -13.84
N VAL A 256 5.45 7.47 -13.26
CA VAL A 256 6.12 6.32 -13.85
C VAL A 256 5.06 5.44 -14.54
N PRO A 257 5.01 5.37 -15.88
CA PRO A 257 3.95 4.65 -16.59
C PRO A 257 3.80 3.19 -16.13
N SER A 258 4.92 2.49 -15.92
CA SER A 258 4.93 1.09 -15.45
C SER A 258 4.54 0.89 -13.98
N SER A 259 4.35 1.96 -13.20
CA SER A 259 3.91 1.86 -11.81
C SER A 259 2.39 1.89 -11.64
N PHE A 260 1.64 2.23 -12.69
CA PHE A 260 0.18 2.17 -12.67
C PHE A 260 -0.29 0.71 -12.76
N ARG A 261 -1.13 0.30 -11.81
CA ARG A 261 -1.83 -0.98 -11.73
C ARG A 261 -3.31 -0.86 -12.10
N GLY A 262 -3.87 0.35 -12.03
CA GLY A 262 -5.21 0.67 -12.52
C GLY A 262 -5.25 0.95 -14.02
N GLU A 263 -6.46 1.08 -14.56
CA GLU A 263 -6.69 1.32 -15.98
C GLU A 263 -6.13 2.67 -16.43
N VAL A 264 -5.22 2.63 -17.40
CA VAL A 264 -4.58 3.82 -18.00
C VAL A 264 -4.41 3.65 -19.51
N SER A 265 -4.26 4.76 -20.22
CA SER A 265 -3.87 4.74 -21.63
C SER A 265 -2.42 5.20 -21.79
N ILE A 266 -1.49 4.27 -22.05
CA ILE A 266 -0.07 4.58 -22.27
C ILE A 266 0.16 4.79 -23.77
N ASP A 267 0.49 6.02 -24.16
CA ASP A 267 0.65 6.44 -25.57
C ASP A 267 -0.54 6.03 -26.47
N GLY A 268 -1.76 6.01 -25.93
CA GLY A 268 -2.99 5.64 -26.64
C GLY A 268 -3.33 4.15 -26.62
N THR A 269 -2.50 3.30 -25.99
CA THR A 269 -2.77 1.87 -25.78
C THR A 269 -3.38 1.66 -24.39
N ALA A 270 -4.49 0.92 -24.31
CA ALA A 270 -5.10 0.58 -23.03
C ALA A 270 -4.23 -0.45 -22.28
N GLU A 271 -3.92 -0.17 -21.03
CA GLU A 271 -3.15 -1.02 -20.13
C GLU A 271 -3.95 -1.30 -18.86
N ASN A 272 -3.73 -2.48 -18.26
CA ASN A 272 -4.48 -3.00 -17.10
C ASN A 272 -6.02 -3.08 -17.30
N ASP A 273 -6.48 -3.17 -18.55
CA ASP A 273 -7.89 -3.38 -18.91
C ASP A 273 -8.31 -4.83 -18.57
N TYR A 274 -9.58 -5.15 -18.79
CA TYR A 274 -10.15 -6.46 -18.57
C TYR A 274 -9.50 -7.54 -19.46
N ASP A 275 -8.99 -8.56 -18.79
CA ASP A 275 -8.61 -9.83 -19.40
C ASP A 275 -9.19 -10.97 -18.55
N GLY A 276 -10.06 -11.79 -19.13
CA GLY A 276 -10.76 -12.86 -18.38
C GLY A 276 -9.85 -13.92 -17.75
N THR A 277 -8.55 -13.91 -18.05
CA THR A 277 -7.54 -14.83 -17.49
C THR A 277 -6.58 -14.10 -16.55
N THR A 278 -5.99 -12.99 -16.98
CA THR A 278 -4.90 -12.33 -16.25
C THR A 278 -5.35 -11.13 -15.43
N ASN A 279 -6.51 -10.55 -15.72
CA ASN A 279 -7.07 -9.41 -14.98
C ASN A 279 -8.61 -9.38 -15.09
N PRO A 280 -9.33 -10.37 -14.50
CA PRO A 280 -10.79 -10.45 -14.61
C PRO A 280 -11.54 -9.33 -13.85
N TRP A 281 -10.84 -8.56 -13.01
CA TRP A 281 -11.42 -7.55 -12.13
C TRP A 281 -10.61 -6.23 -12.18
N PRO A 282 -10.48 -5.57 -13.35
CA PRO A 282 -9.75 -4.31 -13.45
C PRO A 282 -10.44 -3.21 -12.61
N TYR A 283 -9.70 -2.14 -12.33
CA TYR A 283 -10.21 -0.98 -11.60
C TYR A 283 -9.76 0.32 -12.25
N ALA A 284 -10.65 1.32 -12.21
CA ALA A 284 -10.32 2.69 -12.60
C ALA A 284 -9.60 3.42 -11.46
N LEU A 285 -8.69 4.33 -11.80
CA LEU A 285 -7.97 5.14 -10.81
C LEU A 285 -8.92 6.08 -10.05
N ALA A 286 -8.73 6.19 -8.73
CA ALA A 286 -9.33 7.26 -7.93
C ALA A 286 -8.42 8.49 -7.89
N ASP A 287 -8.91 9.65 -8.33
CA ASP A 287 -8.19 10.93 -8.31
C ASP A 287 -9.15 12.13 -8.13
N GLN A 288 -8.64 13.37 -8.16
CA GLN A 288 -9.46 14.58 -8.00
C GLN A 288 -10.63 14.72 -9.00
N TYR A 289 -10.61 13.97 -10.10
CA TYR A 289 -11.68 13.90 -11.08
C TYR A 289 -12.57 12.68 -10.82
N ASN A 290 -12.00 11.48 -10.82
CA ASN A 290 -12.75 10.25 -10.54
C ASN A 290 -12.67 9.91 -9.06
N HIS A 291 -13.65 10.33 -8.27
CA HIS A 291 -13.63 10.14 -6.82
C HIS A 291 -13.62 8.65 -6.42
N ALA A 292 -13.18 8.35 -5.19
CA ALA A 292 -13.16 7.00 -4.66
C ALA A 292 -14.56 6.37 -4.60
N MET A 293 -14.69 5.07 -4.88
CA MET A 293 -15.91 4.25 -4.76
C MET A 293 -16.58 4.42 -3.38
N ARG A 294 -17.80 3.89 -3.18
CA ARG A 294 -18.28 3.71 -1.80
C ARG A 294 -17.47 2.59 -1.14
N HIS A 295 -17.33 2.61 0.18
CA HIS A 295 -16.48 1.67 0.92
C HIS A 295 -16.82 0.21 0.60
N GLU A 296 -18.12 -0.13 0.63
CA GLU A 296 -18.59 -1.49 0.38
C GLU A 296 -18.30 -1.98 -1.05
N ASP A 297 -18.42 -1.10 -2.04
CA ASP A 297 -18.07 -1.41 -3.43
C ASP A 297 -16.57 -1.66 -3.61
N GLU A 298 -15.76 -0.82 -2.96
CA GLU A 298 -14.31 -0.93 -2.99
C GLU A 298 -13.82 -2.20 -2.28
N ARG A 299 -14.37 -2.49 -1.10
CA ARG A 299 -14.10 -3.71 -0.32
C ARG A 299 -14.45 -4.96 -1.12
N GLN A 300 -15.63 -5.00 -1.72
CA GLN A 300 -16.07 -6.13 -2.54
C GLN A 300 -15.16 -6.33 -3.76
N LEU A 301 -14.78 -5.26 -4.47
CA LEU A 301 -13.87 -5.35 -5.60
C LEU A 301 -12.47 -5.83 -5.16
N PHE A 302 -11.95 -5.32 -4.05
CA PHE A 302 -10.67 -5.76 -3.49
C PHE A 302 -10.71 -7.24 -3.10
N ASP A 303 -11.77 -7.72 -2.44
CA ASP A 303 -11.97 -9.14 -2.13
C ASP A 303 -11.97 -10.04 -3.36
N ASN A 304 -12.68 -9.62 -4.42
CA ASN A 304 -12.70 -10.35 -5.68
C ASN A 304 -11.31 -10.40 -6.33
N ARG A 305 -10.54 -9.30 -6.25
CA ARG A 305 -9.17 -9.23 -6.75
C ARG A 305 -8.21 -10.11 -5.94
N VAL A 306 -8.35 -10.15 -4.62
CA VAL A 306 -7.60 -11.07 -3.73
C VAL A 306 -7.94 -12.53 -4.07
N ALA A 307 -9.23 -12.86 -4.23
CA ALA A 307 -9.66 -14.21 -4.59
C ALA A 307 -9.15 -14.64 -5.98
N ALA A 308 -8.98 -13.69 -6.90
CA ALA A 308 -8.40 -13.92 -8.22
C ALA A 308 -6.85 -13.91 -8.24
N GLY A 309 -6.18 -13.63 -7.12
CA GLY A 309 -4.72 -13.54 -7.01
C GLY A 309 -4.11 -12.29 -7.67
N LEU A 310 -4.90 -11.25 -7.90
CA LEU A 310 -4.47 -9.95 -8.43
C LEU A 310 -3.96 -9.00 -7.35
N GLU A 311 -4.39 -9.22 -6.10
CA GLU A 311 -3.98 -8.49 -4.90
C GLU A 311 -3.68 -9.47 -3.77
N VAL A 312 -3.01 -8.98 -2.73
CA VAL A 312 -2.74 -9.72 -1.49
C VAL A 312 -3.61 -9.12 -0.37
N ALA A 313 -4.24 -9.97 0.44
CA ALA A 313 -5.16 -9.54 1.50
C ALA A 313 -4.54 -8.59 2.54
N ASP A 314 -3.22 -8.67 2.71
CA ASP A 314 -2.44 -7.85 3.67
C ASP A 314 -2.00 -6.51 3.07
N THR A 315 -2.27 -6.25 1.79
CA THR A 315 -1.98 -4.97 1.10
C THR A 315 -3.26 -4.34 0.54
N PRO A 316 -4.21 -3.90 1.40
CA PRO A 316 -5.39 -3.19 0.95
C PRO A 316 -5.04 -1.82 0.36
N THR A 317 -6.02 -1.19 -0.32
CA THR A 317 -5.89 0.21 -0.76
C THR A 317 -5.66 1.13 0.45
N TRP A 318 -5.13 2.33 0.23
CA TRP A 318 -4.85 3.26 1.33
C TRP A 318 -6.11 3.61 2.13
N ARG A 319 -7.24 3.81 1.44
CA ARG A 319 -8.53 4.02 2.11
C ARG A 319 -8.93 2.84 2.99
N LEU A 320 -8.96 1.63 2.42
CA LEU A 320 -9.35 0.42 3.15
C LEU A 320 -8.40 0.14 4.32
N LEU A 321 -7.10 0.48 4.21
CA LEU A 321 -6.17 0.37 5.32
C LEU A 321 -6.52 1.31 6.48
N ILE A 322 -6.86 2.57 6.21
CA ILE A 322 -7.28 3.53 7.25
C ILE A 322 -8.55 3.03 7.96
N ASP A 323 -9.55 2.60 7.19
CA ASP A 323 -10.80 2.08 7.73
C ASP A 323 -10.55 0.78 8.53
N ASP A 324 -9.80 -0.17 7.99
CA ASP A 324 -9.45 -1.43 8.68
C ASP A 324 -8.65 -1.19 9.97
N MET A 325 -7.72 -0.22 10.01
CA MET A 325 -6.99 0.14 11.24
C MET A 325 -7.90 0.74 12.32
N PHE A 326 -9.00 1.39 11.92
CA PHE A 326 -9.99 1.94 12.84
C PHE A 326 -11.04 0.90 13.28
N MET A 327 -11.48 0.04 12.35
CA MET A 327 -12.54 -0.93 12.57
C MET A 327 -12.05 -2.26 13.14
N HIS A 328 -10.85 -2.68 12.74
CA HIS A 328 -10.18 -3.93 13.14
C HIS A 328 -8.75 -3.65 13.64
N PRO A 329 -8.57 -2.78 14.65
CA PRO A 329 -7.26 -2.35 15.12
C PRO A 329 -6.35 -3.51 15.56
N GLU A 330 -6.91 -4.63 16.03
CA GLU A 330 -6.18 -5.82 16.45
C GLU A 330 -5.39 -6.49 15.30
N LYS A 331 -5.84 -6.33 14.05
CA LYS A 331 -5.11 -6.80 12.86
C LYS A 331 -3.85 -5.96 12.60
N TYR A 332 -3.86 -4.70 13.04
CA TYR A 332 -2.79 -3.72 12.80
C TYR A 332 -2.11 -3.25 14.09
N GLU A 333 -2.28 -3.98 15.19
CA GLU A 333 -1.79 -3.56 16.49
C GLU A 333 -0.25 -3.42 16.46
N ASN A 334 0.25 -2.21 16.69
CA ASN A 334 1.67 -1.85 16.58
C ASN A 334 2.24 -2.04 15.16
N ALA A 335 1.41 -1.85 14.13
CA ALA A 335 1.87 -1.77 12.75
C ALA A 335 2.91 -0.66 12.59
N ILE A 336 3.90 -0.92 11.73
CA ILE A 336 4.90 0.06 11.32
C ILE A 336 4.46 0.64 9.97
N LEU A 337 4.27 1.96 9.90
CA LEU A 337 3.83 2.66 8.69
C LEU A 337 4.83 3.74 8.26
N ILE A 338 5.10 3.80 6.97
CA ILE A 338 5.93 4.85 6.38
C ILE A 338 5.25 5.49 5.17
N ASN A 339 5.08 6.81 5.22
CA ASN A 339 4.74 7.60 4.06
C ASN A 339 6.01 7.96 3.28
N VAL A 340 6.15 7.37 2.08
CA VAL A 340 7.33 7.61 1.24
C VAL A 340 7.20 8.85 0.35
N HIS A 341 6.05 9.54 0.32
CA HIS A 341 5.83 10.75 -0.48
C HIS A 341 6.47 12.04 0.11
N GLY A 342 7.28 11.92 1.16
CA GLY A 342 8.01 13.05 1.76
C GLY A 342 7.10 14.03 2.49
N GLU A 343 7.10 15.31 2.09
CA GLU A 343 6.27 16.36 2.73
C GLU A 343 4.80 16.32 2.31
N LEU A 344 4.40 15.40 1.43
CA LEU A 344 3.04 15.29 0.90
C LEU A 344 2.25 14.18 1.61
N PHE A 345 1.01 14.50 2.00
CA PHE A 345 0.04 13.54 2.51
C PHE A 345 -0.85 13.01 1.38
N PRO A 346 -0.76 11.72 0.99
CA PRO A 346 -1.75 11.12 0.11
C PRO A 346 -3.06 10.87 0.87
N PHE A 347 -4.20 11.30 0.32
CA PHE A 347 -5.52 10.98 0.87
C PHE A 347 -6.56 10.82 -0.25
N PRO A 348 -7.41 9.77 -0.21
CA PRO A 348 -8.40 9.53 -1.24
C PRO A 348 -9.47 10.63 -1.32
N PRO A 349 -9.94 11.00 -2.53
CA PRO A 349 -11.06 11.93 -2.72
C PRO A 349 -12.38 11.23 -2.39
N VAL A 350 -12.73 11.18 -1.09
CA VAL A 350 -13.91 10.47 -0.59
C VAL A 350 -15.15 11.35 -0.51
N ARG A 351 -16.30 10.74 -0.80
CA ARG A 351 -17.63 11.28 -0.49
C ARG A 351 -18.59 10.15 -0.14
N ASN A 352 -19.54 10.45 0.73
CA ASN A 352 -20.41 9.48 1.38
C ASN A 352 -21.76 9.28 0.70
N PHE A 353 -22.02 9.86 -0.48
CA PHE A 353 -23.26 9.67 -1.25
C PHE A 353 -22.97 9.13 -2.65
N SER A 354 -24.00 8.62 -3.31
CA SER A 354 -23.89 7.86 -4.57
C SER A 354 -23.98 8.75 -5.79
N ASP A 355 -23.39 8.30 -6.91
CA ASP A 355 -23.61 8.95 -8.20
C ASP A 355 -24.99 8.63 -8.76
N PRO A 356 -25.62 9.54 -9.51
CA PRO A 356 -26.83 9.20 -10.24
C PRO A 356 -26.56 8.16 -11.31
N ALA A 357 -27.52 7.26 -11.49
CA ALA A 357 -27.59 6.43 -12.68
C ALA A 357 -27.91 7.32 -13.89
N LYS A 358 -27.21 7.06 -15.00
CA LYS A 358 -27.43 7.74 -16.28
C LYS A 358 -27.38 6.75 -17.44
N GLU A 359 -28.18 7.02 -18.46
CA GLU A 359 -28.22 6.23 -19.70
C GLU A 359 -28.08 7.19 -20.89
N PRO A 360 -26.85 7.48 -21.34
CA PRO A 360 -26.61 8.55 -22.30
C PRO A 360 -27.11 8.30 -23.73
N VAL A 361 -27.48 7.06 -24.11
CA VAL A 361 -27.77 6.70 -25.51
C VAL A 361 -29.25 6.93 -25.85
N ASN A 362 -30.16 6.37 -25.06
CA ASN A 362 -31.60 6.44 -25.29
C ASN A 362 -32.28 7.48 -24.39
N HIS A 363 -31.66 7.85 -23.26
CA HIS A 363 -32.17 8.78 -22.27
C HIS A 363 -31.16 9.90 -21.94
N ALA A 364 -30.56 10.50 -22.98
CA ALA A 364 -29.59 11.59 -22.84
C ALA A 364 -30.11 12.73 -21.93
N GLY A 365 -29.25 13.18 -21.02
CA GLY A 365 -29.53 14.21 -20.03
C GLY A 365 -30.32 13.71 -18.82
N VAL A 366 -30.91 12.51 -18.83
CA VAL A 366 -31.68 11.99 -17.70
C VAL A 366 -30.75 11.45 -16.62
N ARG A 367 -31.08 11.74 -15.37
CA ARG A 367 -30.41 11.25 -14.16
C ARG A 367 -31.44 10.75 -13.16
N VAL A 368 -31.13 9.65 -12.46
CA VAL A 368 -31.94 9.14 -11.35
C VAL A 368 -31.07 8.67 -10.19
N VAL A 369 -31.50 8.93 -8.96
CA VAL A 369 -30.80 8.44 -7.76
C VAL A 369 -31.77 8.26 -6.61
N THR A 370 -31.49 7.30 -5.74
CA THR A 370 -32.20 7.11 -4.47
C THR A 370 -31.24 7.37 -3.32
N HIS A 371 -31.64 8.19 -2.36
CA HIS A 371 -30.86 8.44 -1.15
C HIS A 371 -31.71 8.24 0.10
N PRO A 372 -31.17 7.66 1.18
CA PRO A 372 -31.85 7.68 2.46
C PRO A 372 -31.81 9.09 3.07
N GLU A 373 -32.80 9.39 3.91
CA GLU A 373 -32.86 10.66 4.64
C GLU A 373 -31.74 10.82 5.69
N TYR A 374 -31.22 9.70 6.20
CA TYR A 374 -30.12 9.61 7.15
C TYR A 374 -29.10 8.58 6.69
N LEU A 375 -27.83 8.76 7.03
CA LEU A 375 -26.81 7.74 6.78
C LEU A 375 -26.98 6.56 7.74
N ARG A 376 -27.36 6.86 8.99
CA ARG A 376 -27.61 5.89 10.06
C ARG A 376 -29.07 5.94 10.54
N TYR A 377 -29.64 4.77 10.83
CA TYR A 377 -30.93 4.60 11.52
C TYR A 377 -30.78 3.70 12.74
N ASP A 378 -31.57 3.93 13.80
CA ASP A 378 -31.69 2.97 14.89
C ASP A 378 -32.59 1.79 14.49
N ASN A 379 -32.50 0.68 15.22
CA ASN A 379 -33.37 -0.48 14.98
C ASN A 379 -34.86 -0.20 15.22
N ALA A 380 -35.23 0.90 15.87
CA ALA A 380 -36.63 1.27 16.07
C ALA A 380 -37.14 2.28 15.03
N ASP A 381 -36.28 2.70 14.10
CA ASP A 381 -36.62 3.71 13.11
C ASP A 381 -37.02 3.08 11.78
N ASP A 382 -38.07 3.64 11.17
CA ASP A 382 -38.40 3.37 9.77
C ASP A 382 -37.33 3.99 8.86
N VAL A 383 -36.88 3.23 7.86
CA VAL A 383 -35.91 3.73 6.88
C VAL A 383 -36.65 4.48 5.78
N LYS A 384 -36.36 5.78 5.60
CA LYS A 384 -36.95 6.61 4.55
C LYS A 384 -35.97 6.86 3.42
N LEU A 385 -36.41 6.58 2.20
CA LEU A 385 -35.67 6.79 0.97
C LEU A 385 -36.36 7.86 0.11
N ARG A 386 -35.57 8.76 -0.46
CA ARG A 386 -36.00 9.78 -1.42
C ARG A 386 -35.45 9.47 -2.80
N VAL A 387 -36.32 9.41 -3.79
CA VAL A 387 -35.94 9.16 -5.18
C VAL A 387 -36.04 10.45 -5.97
N TYR A 388 -34.97 10.78 -6.68
CA TYR A 388 -34.84 11.96 -7.49
C TYR A 388 -34.73 11.56 -8.96
N SER A 389 -35.41 12.31 -9.83
CA SER A 389 -35.30 12.19 -11.27
C SER A 389 -35.25 13.59 -11.89
N TRP A 390 -34.25 13.85 -12.72
CA TRP A 390 -34.05 15.19 -13.29
C TRP A 390 -33.33 15.14 -14.63
N LEU A 391 -33.34 16.29 -15.32
CA LEU A 391 -32.48 16.57 -16.47
C LEU A 391 -31.21 17.31 -16.03
N ALA A 392 -30.05 16.87 -16.52
CA ALA A 392 -28.77 17.55 -16.33
C ALA A 392 -28.78 18.99 -16.87
N ASP A 393 -29.57 19.25 -17.91
CA ASP A 393 -29.99 20.59 -18.34
C ASP A 393 -31.52 20.62 -18.40
N PRO A 394 -32.20 21.16 -17.37
CA PRO A 394 -33.65 21.24 -17.35
C PRO A 394 -34.19 22.26 -18.35
N ASP A 395 -33.38 23.10 -18.99
CA ASP A 395 -33.85 24.05 -20.01
C ASP A 395 -33.57 23.54 -21.44
N ALA A 396 -33.02 22.33 -21.57
CA ALA A 396 -32.74 21.69 -22.85
C ALA A 396 -34.00 21.58 -23.73
N VAL A 397 -33.89 22.08 -24.96
CA VAL A 397 -34.98 22.09 -25.95
C VAL A 397 -35.25 20.67 -26.44
N GLY A 398 -36.48 20.20 -26.29
CA GLY A 398 -36.91 18.89 -26.77
C GLY A 398 -36.60 17.73 -25.83
N ALA A 399 -36.02 17.99 -24.65
CA ALA A 399 -35.91 17.00 -23.59
C ALA A 399 -37.30 16.65 -23.01
N PRO A 400 -37.57 15.38 -22.66
CA PRO A 400 -38.88 14.96 -22.18
C PRO A 400 -39.20 15.57 -20.81
N ASP A 401 -40.48 15.84 -20.56
CA ASP A 401 -40.95 16.35 -19.27
C ASP A 401 -41.10 15.23 -18.21
N MET A 402 -41.30 13.99 -18.67
CA MET A 402 -41.48 12.81 -17.83
C MET A 402 -40.70 11.63 -18.38
N LEU A 403 -40.23 10.76 -17.48
CA LEU A 403 -39.55 9.53 -17.86
C LEU A 403 -40.57 8.50 -18.35
N ASN A 404 -40.37 7.98 -19.57
CA ASN A 404 -41.26 7.03 -20.22
C ASN A 404 -40.95 5.55 -19.89
N VAL A 405 -39.92 5.31 -19.10
CA VAL A 405 -39.50 4.01 -18.55
C VAL A 405 -39.52 4.10 -17.02
N PRO A 406 -39.64 2.98 -16.29
CA PRO A 406 -39.64 3.04 -14.84
C PRO A 406 -38.26 3.41 -14.30
N ILE A 407 -38.24 4.01 -13.11
CA ILE A 407 -37.08 4.00 -12.23
C ILE A 407 -37.16 2.71 -11.41
N SER A 408 -36.16 1.85 -11.56
CA SER A 408 -36.08 0.60 -10.80
C SER A 408 -35.25 0.81 -9.54
N VAL A 409 -35.86 0.59 -8.38
CA VAL A 409 -35.22 0.65 -7.05
C VAL A 409 -35.23 -0.76 -6.45
N LEU A 410 -34.06 -1.39 -6.37
CA LEU A 410 -33.88 -2.72 -5.80
C LEU A 410 -33.30 -2.61 -4.39
N ILE A 411 -34.04 -3.10 -3.40
CA ILE A 411 -33.60 -3.22 -2.00
C ILE A 411 -33.06 -4.63 -1.82
N ARG A 412 -31.73 -4.78 -1.78
CA ARG A 412 -31.08 -6.09 -1.69
C ARG A 412 -31.29 -6.73 -0.33
N GLY A 413 -31.33 -8.06 -0.30
CA GLY A 413 -31.41 -8.85 0.94
C GLY A 413 -32.81 -8.94 1.56
N ALA A 414 -33.74 -8.05 1.20
CA ALA A 414 -35.12 -8.10 1.65
C ALA A 414 -35.93 -9.20 0.91
N THR A 415 -36.65 -10.03 1.66
CA THR A 415 -37.49 -11.10 1.08
C THR A 415 -38.96 -10.70 0.88
N SER A 416 -39.45 -9.76 1.67
CA SER A 416 -40.74 -9.08 1.52
C SER A 416 -40.78 -7.87 2.44
N ILE A 417 -41.51 -6.81 2.07
CA ILE A 417 -41.73 -5.63 2.91
C ILE A 417 -43.25 -5.34 2.92
N PRO A 418 -44.04 -6.06 3.74
CA PRO A 418 -45.50 -5.99 3.69
C PRO A 418 -46.08 -4.62 4.11
N GLY A 419 -45.40 -3.85 4.96
CA GLY A 419 -45.80 -2.51 5.35
C GLY A 419 -45.18 -1.39 4.52
N LEU A 420 -44.56 -1.71 3.37
CA LEU A 420 -43.96 -0.74 2.46
C LEU A 420 -44.96 0.37 2.10
N GLN A 421 -44.55 1.63 2.28
CA GLN A 421 -45.30 2.80 1.83
C GLN A 421 -44.54 3.52 0.74
N VAL A 422 -45.24 3.93 -0.32
CA VAL A 422 -44.70 4.72 -1.41
C VAL A 422 -45.58 5.95 -1.62
N GLU A 423 -44.96 7.11 -1.60
CA GLU A 423 -45.61 8.40 -1.82
C GLU A 423 -44.99 9.07 -3.05
N ALA A 424 -45.82 9.69 -3.90
CA ALA A 424 -45.35 10.56 -4.98
C ALA A 424 -45.52 12.02 -4.59
N ILE A 425 -44.60 12.86 -5.06
CA ILE A 425 -44.75 14.30 -5.08
C ILE A 425 -45.13 14.70 -6.51
N GLU A 426 -46.44 14.71 -6.76
CA GLU A 426 -47.06 15.04 -8.04
C GLU A 426 -47.17 16.56 -8.23
N GLY A 427 -47.42 17.00 -9.46
CA GLY A 427 -47.62 18.41 -9.82
C GLY A 427 -46.48 19.03 -10.63
N GLY A 428 -46.70 20.28 -11.06
CA GLY A 428 -45.81 21.05 -11.93
C GLY A 428 -46.09 20.89 -13.43
N LEU A 429 -46.54 19.71 -13.85
CA LEU A 429 -46.96 19.43 -15.22
C LEU A 429 -48.49 19.40 -15.29
N ASP A 430 -49.04 19.62 -16.47
CA ASP A 430 -50.47 19.42 -16.74
C ASP A 430 -50.70 17.92 -16.97
N LEU A 431 -51.17 17.22 -15.94
CA LEU A 431 -51.53 15.81 -16.00
C LEU A 431 -53.01 15.62 -16.42
N ASN A 432 -53.81 16.69 -16.39
CA ASN A 432 -55.21 16.69 -16.79
C ASN A 432 -55.47 17.57 -18.04
N PRO A 433 -55.47 16.99 -19.26
CA PRO A 433 -55.57 17.74 -20.51
C PRO A 433 -56.87 18.55 -20.73
N ALA A 434 -57.82 18.51 -19.79
CA ALA A 434 -59.09 19.22 -19.86
C ALA A 434 -59.01 20.71 -19.49
N ASP A 435 -58.07 21.13 -18.64
CA ASP A 435 -57.95 22.53 -18.19
C ASP A 435 -56.71 23.26 -18.75
N GLY A 436 -55.74 22.53 -19.31
CA GLY A 436 -54.58 23.09 -20.00
C GLY A 436 -53.62 23.84 -19.07
N SER A 437 -53.68 23.55 -17.75
CA SER A 437 -52.96 24.29 -16.71
C SER A 437 -52.07 23.34 -15.90
N PRO A 438 -50.87 23.77 -15.47
CA PRO A 438 -50.05 22.97 -14.56
C PRO A 438 -50.76 22.66 -13.25
N ASP A 439 -50.68 21.40 -12.79
CA ASP A 439 -51.27 20.97 -11.53
C ASP A 439 -50.44 21.45 -10.33
N PRO A 440 -51.06 21.93 -9.23
CA PRO A 440 -50.36 22.25 -7.98
C PRO A 440 -49.60 21.04 -7.43
N TYR A 441 -48.51 21.30 -6.71
CA TYR A 441 -47.75 20.23 -6.08
C TYR A 441 -48.48 19.64 -4.88
N SER A 442 -48.53 18.31 -4.80
CA SER A 442 -49.14 17.61 -3.67
C SER A 442 -48.47 16.26 -3.43
N THR A 443 -48.54 15.79 -2.18
CA THR A 443 -48.10 14.45 -1.80
C THR A 443 -49.27 13.49 -1.90
N GLU A 444 -49.12 12.48 -2.75
CA GLU A 444 -50.10 11.42 -2.92
C GLU A 444 -49.53 10.12 -2.34
N SER A 445 -50.20 9.57 -1.32
CA SER A 445 -49.81 8.30 -0.70
C SER A 445 -50.48 7.14 -1.41
N PHE A 446 -49.71 6.12 -1.77
CA PHE A 446 -50.23 4.92 -2.41
C PHE A 446 -50.05 3.69 -1.50
N ASP A 447 -51.19 3.11 -1.09
CA ASP A 447 -51.21 1.86 -0.32
C ASP A 447 -51.28 0.61 -1.22
N THR A 448 -51.54 0.77 -2.52
CA THR A 448 -51.71 -0.35 -3.48
C THR A 448 -51.18 -0.03 -4.87
N VAL A 449 -50.61 -1.04 -5.53
CA VAL A 449 -50.19 -1.02 -6.95
C VAL A 449 -51.38 -0.65 -7.84
N ASN A 450 -51.31 0.47 -8.54
CA ASN A 450 -52.31 0.86 -9.53
C ASN A 450 -51.63 1.23 -10.85
N SER A 451 -52.24 0.89 -11.99
CA SER A 451 -51.80 1.35 -13.31
C SER A 451 -52.77 2.41 -13.82
N TYR A 452 -52.39 3.69 -13.73
CA TYR A 452 -53.16 4.79 -14.32
C TYR A 452 -52.44 5.31 -15.56
N THR A 453 -53.20 5.71 -16.58
CA THR A 453 -52.64 6.26 -17.82
C THR A 453 -52.45 7.76 -17.65
N GLY A 454 -51.22 8.23 -17.48
CA GLY A 454 -50.88 9.64 -17.31
C GLY A 454 -50.30 9.98 -15.94
N ASP A 455 -50.79 9.32 -14.89
CA ASP A 455 -50.41 9.65 -13.50
C ASP A 455 -49.14 8.90 -13.05
N MET A 456 -48.49 9.39 -12.00
CA MET A 456 -47.41 8.68 -11.33
C MET A 456 -47.97 7.41 -10.68
N TYR A 457 -47.27 6.29 -10.84
CA TYR A 457 -47.63 5.05 -10.14
C TYR A 457 -46.42 4.15 -9.91
N TYR A 458 -46.59 3.13 -9.05
CA TYR A 458 -45.54 2.18 -8.74
C TYR A 458 -45.99 0.73 -8.85
N GLN A 459 -45.03 -0.17 -9.04
CA GLN A 459 -45.20 -1.61 -8.96
C GLN A 459 -44.16 -2.19 -8.01
N VAL A 460 -44.52 -3.27 -7.30
CA VAL A 460 -43.60 -3.98 -6.39
C VAL A 460 -43.57 -5.45 -6.77
N SER A 461 -42.36 -6.01 -6.86
CA SER A 461 -42.13 -7.45 -7.02
C SER A 461 -41.04 -7.92 -6.05
N VAL A 462 -41.09 -9.21 -5.72
CA VAL A 462 -39.98 -9.88 -5.03
C VAL A 462 -39.13 -10.53 -6.11
N GLU A 463 -37.87 -10.12 -6.18
CA GLU A 463 -36.86 -10.67 -7.08
C GLU A 463 -35.92 -11.61 -6.28
N PRO A 464 -35.15 -12.49 -6.94
CA PRO A 464 -34.21 -13.39 -6.26
C PRO A 464 -33.20 -12.69 -5.35
N GLU A 465 -32.88 -11.43 -5.65
CA GLU A 465 -31.85 -10.64 -4.98
C GLU A 465 -32.41 -9.65 -3.94
N GLY A 466 -33.73 -9.46 -3.89
CA GLY A 466 -34.34 -8.43 -3.05
C GLY A 466 -35.78 -8.05 -3.41
N VAL A 467 -36.27 -6.96 -2.83
CA VAL A 467 -37.56 -6.36 -3.21
C VAL A 467 -37.32 -5.26 -4.25
N LEU A 468 -38.00 -5.38 -5.39
CA LEU A 468 -37.92 -4.43 -6.50
C LEU A 468 -39.15 -3.52 -6.50
N ILE A 469 -38.90 -2.22 -6.53
CA ILE A 469 -39.90 -1.17 -6.65
C ILE A 469 -39.67 -0.47 -7.99
N LYS A 470 -40.70 -0.43 -8.84
CA LYS A 470 -40.67 0.27 -10.14
C LYS A 470 -41.54 1.49 -10.08
N LEU A 471 -40.97 2.65 -10.34
CA LEU A 471 -41.63 3.96 -10.26
C LEU A 471 -41.84 4.51 -11.67
N TYR A 472 -43.08 4.64 -12.11
CA TYR A 472 -43.44 5.01 -13.47
C TYR A 472 -43.86 6.47 -13.55
N ASN A 473 -43.71 7.05 -14.75
CA ASN A 473 -44.18 8.41 -15.07
C ASN A 473 -43.55 9.48 -14.15
N SER A 474 -42.29 9.29 -13.71
CA SER A 474 -41.61 10.25 -12.86
C SER A 474 -41.29 11.54 -13.62
N PRO A 475 -41.71 12.73 -13.15
CA PRO A 475 -41.36 14.00 -13.78
C PRO A 475 -39.85 14.27 -13.73
N LEU A 476 -39.33 14.91 -14.76
CA LEU A 476 -37.90 15.24 -14.91
C LEU A 476 -37.59 16.73 -14.73
N ARG A 477 -38.63 17.55 -14.58
CA ARG A 477 -38.56 19.01 -14.37
C ARG A 477 -39.38 19.40 -13.17
N THR A 478 -39.02 20.47 -12.47
CA THR A 478 -39.75 20.97 -11.30
C THR A 478 -40.25 22.41 -11.49
N PRO A 479 -41.06 22.71 -12.53
CA PRO A 479 -41.48 24.08 -12.82
C PRO A 479 -42.33 24.69 -11.69
N CYS A 480 -42.28 26.01 -11.54
CA CYS A 480 -43.21 26.76 -10.69
C CYS A 480 -44.65 26.68 -11.20
N VAL A 481 -45.61 26.54 -10.28
CA VAL A 481 -47.06 26.60 -10.56
C VAL A 481 -47.65 27.88 -9.98
N GLY A 482 -48.59 28.50 -10.72
CA GLY A 482 -49.20 29.79 -10.37
C GLY A 482 -48.25 30.97 -10.63
N GLY A 483 -48.66 31.99 -11.39
CA GLY A 483 -47.72 33.03 -11.86
C GLY A 483 -46.94 33.76 -10.75
N GLY A 484 -45.62 33.93 -10.95
CA GLY A 484 -44.72 34.76 -10.12
C GLY A 484 -44.38 34.19 -8.73
N GLY A 485 -43.27 33.44 -8.62
CA GLY A 485 -42.67 33.06 -7.33
C GLY A 485 -43.13 31.72 -6.74
N CYS A 486 -43.43 30.70 -7.57
CA CYS A 486 -43.83 29.35 -7.12
C CYS A 486 -44.93 29.33 -6.01
N PRO A 487 -46.03 30.11 -6.12
CA PRO A 487 -47.09 30.19 -5.11
C PRO A 487 -47.90 28.90 -4.92
N ASP A 488 -47.85 27.96 -5.87
CA ASP A 488 -48.51 26.66 -5.78
C ASP A 488 -47.48 25.49 -5.86
N GLY A 489 -46.26 25.75 -5.37
CA GLY A 489 -45.16 24.78 -5.36
C GLY A 489 -44.20 24.85 -6.55
N GLY A 490 -43.22 23.94 -6.57
CA GLY A 490 -42.16 23.83 -7.59
C GLY A 490 -40.87 24.59 -7.26
N LEU A 491 -39.88 24.56 -8.16
CA LEU A 491 -38.56 25.18 -7.95
C LEU A 491 -38.33 26.35 -8.92
N PRO A 492 -38.04 27.57 -8.43
CA PRO A 492 -37.65 28.69 -9.28
C PRO A 492 -36.25 28.48 -9.89
N THR A 493 -36.05 28.94 -11.14
CA THR A 493 -34.78 28.80 -11.87
C THR A 493 -33.59 29.39 -11.08
N GLU A 494 -33.75 30.55 -10.45
CA GLU A 494 -32.72 31.23 -9.65
C GLU A 494 -32.35 30.52 -8.33
N LYS A 495 -33.10 29.47 -7.97
CA LYS A 495 -32.92 28.65 -6.77
C LYS A 495 -32.36 27.25 -7.08
N ARG A 496 -32.12 26.95 -8.36
CA ARG A 496 -31.47 25.71 -8.81
C ARG A 496 -30.04 25.60 -8.30
N LEU A 497 -29.58 24.36 -8.15
CA LEU A 497 -28.20 24.04 -7.81
C LEU A 497 -27.46 23.67 -9.09
N TYR A 498 -26.49 24.51 -9.50
CA TYR A 498 -25.78 24.38 -10.78
C TYR A 498 -26.71 24.28 -12.00
N ASP A 499 -27.77 25.09 -12.00
CA ASP A 499 -28.85 25.09 -13.00
C ASP A 499 -29.59 23.76 -13.18
N MET A 500 -29.43 22.81 -12.25
CA MET A 500 -30.19 21.57 -12.20
C MET A 500 -31.40 21.68 -11.27
N ASP A 501 -32.45 20.91 -11.58
CA ASP A 501 -33.58 20.66 -10.69
C ASP A 501 -33.25 19.61 -9.60
N TYR A 502 -31.96 19.27 -9.42
CA TYR A 502 -31.48 18.30 -8.42
C TYR A 502 -30.99 18.98 -7.14
N ILE A 503 -31.77 18.86 -6.07
CA ILE A 503 -31.44 19.40 -4.76
C ILE A 503 -31.79 18.32 -3.73
N PRO A 504 -30.81 17.50 -3.32
CA PRO A 504 -31.04 16.38 -2.42
C PRO A 504 -30.94 16.74 -0.94
N THR A 505 -30.36 17.91 -0.63
CA THR A 505 -30.03 18.29 0.74
C THR A 505 -31.27 18.45 1.64
N PRO A 506 -31.13 18.12 2.94
CA PRO A 506 -32.12 18.45 3.97
C PRO A 506 -32.19 19.97 4.19
N LEU A 507 -33.14 20.62 3.52
CA LEU A 507 -33.41 22.04 3.70
C LEU A 507 -34.32 22.24 4.91
N SER A 508 -33.89 23.07 5.88
CA SER A 508 -34.61 23.48 7.12
C SER A 508 -34.19 22.75 8.42
N LEU A 509 -32.89 22.78 8.74
CA LEU A 509 -32.34 22.26 10.02
C LEU A 509 -32.57 23.19 11.25
N GLY A 510 -33.59 24.06 11.19
CA GLY A 510 -33.88 25.07 12.22
C GLY A 510 -34.90 24.62 13.26
N ALA A 511 -34.90 25.28 14.43
CA ALA A 511 -35.83 24.96 15.52
C ALA A 511 -37.31 25.02 15.07
N GLY A 512 -37.97 23.86 15.02
CA GLY A 512 -39.40 23.71 14.72
C GLY A 512 -39.75 23.14 13.34
N PHE A 513 -38.77 22.87 12.48
CA PHE A 513 -38.96 22.26 11.16
C PHE A 513 -38.14 20.96 11.04
N GLY A 514 -38.68 19.95 10.37
CA GLY A 514 -37.95 18.71 10.09
C GLY A 514 -37.00 18.86 8.88
N PRO A 515 -35.91 18.08 8.80
CA PRO A 515 -34.85 18.22 7.80
C PRO A 515 -35.33 18.18 6.34
N PHE A 516 -36.47 17.53 6.06
CA PHE A 516 -37.06 17.44 4.72
C PHE A 516 -38.47 18.01 4.62
N SER A 517 -38.86 18.87 5.57
CA SER A 517 -40.19 19.51 5.55
C SER A 517 -40.36 20.58 4.47
N ARG A 518 -39.28 20.94 3.77
CA ARG A 518 -39.26 21.92 2.68
C ARG A 518 -38.98 21.23 1.34
N ASP A 519 -40.03 20.68 0.76
CA ASP A 519 -40.02 20.04 -0.55
C ASP A 519 -40.86 20.83 -1.58
N LEU A 520 -41.11 20.24 -2.74
CA LEU A 520 -41.82 20.87 -3.86
C LEU A 520 -43.26 21.28 -3.55
N THR A 521 -43.89 20.70 -2.51
CA THR A 521 -45.27 21.01 -2.10
C THR A 521 -45.39 22.33 -1.34
N VAL A 522 -44.26 22.93 -0.93
CA VAL A 522 -44.26 24.19 -0.18
C VAL A 522 -44.54 25.38 -1.10
N ASP A 523 -45.59 26.12 -0.80
CA ASP A 523 -46.08 27.32 -1.51
C ASP A 523 -45.25 28.59 -1.25
N GLU A 524 -43.92 28.50 -1.42
CA GLU A 524 -42.99 29.61 -1.19
C GLU A 524 -41.90 29.71 -2.28
N ASP A 525 -41.49 30.93 -2.63
CA ASP A 525 -40.35 31.23 -3.52
C ASP A 525 -39.01 30.96 -2.82
N ARG A 526 -38.61 29.69 -2.82
CA ARG A 526 -37.51 29.17 -2.02
C ARG A 526 -36.89 27.96 -2.70
N THR A 527 -35.59 27.74 -2.45
CA THR A 527 -34.93 26.45 -2.74
C THR A 527 -35.70 25.31 -2.07
N LYS A 528 -35.89 24.16 -2.70
CA LYS A 528 -36.68 23.04 -2.14
C LYS A 528 -35.96 21.73 -2.40
N ASN A 529 -36.18 20.74 -1.53
CA ASN A 529 -35.80 19.36 -1.82
C ASN A 529 -36.64 18.88 -3.00
N THR A 530 -36.02 18.29 -4.01
CA THR A 530 -36.68 18.01 -5.29
C THR A 530 -36.99 16.52 -5.50
N ALA A 531 -37.08 15.75 -4.41
CA ALA A 531 -37.49 14.35 -4.49
C ALA A 531 -38.85 14.22 -5.19
N ARG A 532 -39.00 13.18 -6.01
CA ARG A 532 -40.27 12.83 -6.68
C ARG A 532 -41.01 11.69 -6.00
N TRP A 533 -40.27 10.86 -5.26
CA TRP A 533 -40.85 9.76 -4.51
C TRP A 533 -40.25 9.67 -3.13
N ILE A 534 -41.07 9.24 -2.17
CA ILE A 534 -40.68 8.87 -0.82
C ILE A 534 -41.07 7.41 -0.61
N ILE A 535 -40.10 6.58 -0.26
CA ILE A 535 -40.30 5.17 0.06
C ILE A 535 -40.00 4.99 1.54
N THR A 536 -40.97 4.48 2.31
CA THR A 536 -40.78 4.17 3.74
C THR A 536 -40.74 2.66 3.92
N LEU A 537 -39.62 2.17 4.46
CA LEU A 537 -39.41 0.78 4.86
C LEU A 537 -39.67 0.68 6.36
N PRO A 538 -40.74 -0.02 6.81
CA PRO A 538 -41.03 -0.14 8.22
C PRO A 538 -39.94 -0.88 8.98
N ASP A 539 -39.65 -0.44 10.21
CA ASP A 539 -38.67 -1.06 11.11
C ASP A 539 -38.91 -2.57 11.30
N ALA A 540 -40.18 -2.97 11.44
CA ALA A 540 -40.59 -4.35 11.68
C ALA A 540 -40.35 -5.31 10.49
N ASP A 541 -40.11 -4.75 9.29
CA ASP A 541 -39.97 -5.51 8.04
C ASP A 541 -38.52 -5.64 7.55
N ILE A 542 -37.56 -5.02 8.25
CA ILE A 542 -36.12 -5.03 7.95
C ILE A 542 -35.34 -5.60 9.14
N ALA A 543 -34.20 -6.24 8.90
CA ALA A 543 -33.45 -6.89 9.98
C ALA A 543 -32.66 -5.87 10.81
N ASP A 544 -32.57 -6.14 12.12
CA ASP A 544 -31.77 -5.35 13.06
C ASP A 544 -30.28 -5.54 12.80
N ASN A 545 -29.49 -4.48 13.05
CA ASN A 545 -28.03 -4.50 12.94
C ASN A 545 -27.56 -4.99 11.56
N GLU A 546 -28.06 -4.32 10.52
CA GLU A 546 -27.82 -4.66 9.13
C GLU A 546 -27.50 -3.42 8.29
N MET A 547 -26.63 -3.61 7.30
CA MET A 547 -26.36 -2.63 6.26
C MET A 547 -27.22 -2.97 5.04
N ILE A 548 -28.11 -2.04 4.66
CA ILE A 548 -29.06 -2.22 3.57
C ILE A 548 -28.48 -1.59 2.30
N THR A 549 -28.45 -2.35 1.21
CA THR A 549 -28.01 -1.86 -0.11
C THR A 549 -29.21 -1.54 -1.00
N ILE A 550 -29.23 -0.32 -1.54
CA ILE A 550 -30.24 0.17 -2.48
C ILE A 550 -29.58 0.40 -3.83
N GLU A 551 -30.11 -0.22 -4.89
CA GLU A 551 -29.69 0.03 -6.27
C GLU A 551 -30.77 0.76 -7.06
N THR A 552 -30.40 1.81 -7.78
CA THR A 552 -31.30 2.59 -8.64
C THR A 552 -30.85 2.51 -10.10
N ARG A 553 -31.80 2.30 -11.02
CA ARG A 553 -31.56 2.22 -12.47
C ARG A 553 -32.66 2.94 -13.26
N ILE A 554 -32.32 3.36 -14.47
CA ILE A 554 -33.26 3.79 -15.51
C ILE A 554 -33.69 2.54 -16.28
N GLY A 555 -34.99 2.26 -16.33
CA GLY A 555 -35.55 1.11 -17.04
C GLY A 555 -35.69 -0.16 -16.18
N ASP A 556 -36.07 -1.25 -16.85
CA ASP A 556 -36.42 -2.54 -16.22
C ASP A 556 -35.28 -3.56 -16.18
N ASP A 557 -34.16 -3.28 -16.86
CA ASP A 557 -33.03 -4.20 -16.94
C ASP A 557 -32.16 -4.11 -15.67
N LEU A 558 -32.27 -5.11 -14.79
CA LEU A 558 -31.49 -5.18 -13.55
C LEU A 558 -30.01 -5.54 -13.78
N THR A 559 -29.60 -5.84 -15.02
CA THR A 559 -28.21 -6.18 -15.38
C THR A 559 -27.40 -4.97 -15.86
N THR A 560 -28.02 -3.80 -16.03
CA THR A 560 -27.30 -2.54 -16.32
C THR A 560 -26.39 -2.14 -15.16
N GLY A 561 -25.37 -1.33 -15.45
CA GLY A 561 -24.27 -1.04 -14.52
C GLY A 561 -23.12 -2.04 -14.59
N THR A 562 -23.22 -3.03 -15.47
CA THR A 562 -22.18 -4.04 -15.67
C THR A 562 -21.19 -3.55 -16.72
N LEU A 563 -19.90 -3.49 -16.39
CA LEU A 563 -18.84 -3.19 -17.36
C LEU A 563 -18.16 -4.45 -17.92
N TYR A 564 -17.93 -5.46 -17.06
CA TYR A 564 -17.21 -6.69 -17.41
C TYR A 564 -18.03 -7.94 -17.04
N PRO A 565 -17.90 -9.06 -17.78
CA PRO A 565 -17.05 -9.25 -18.97
C PRO A 565 -17.61 -8.58 -20.23
N THR A 566 -18.86 -8.11 -20.18
CA THR A 566 -19.54 -7.46 -21.30
C THR A 566 -20.26 -6.24 -20.76
N ALA A 567 -19.97 -5.09 -21.37
CA ALA A 567 -20.58 -3.83 -21.00
C ALA A 567 -22.10 -3.87 -21.30
N ASN A 568 -22.90 -3.56 -20.29
CA ASN A 568 -24.32 -3.29 -20.41
C ASN A 568 -24.62 -2.00 -19.65
N GLU A 569 -24.78 -0.90 -20.40
CA GLU A 569 -25.02 0.45 -19.88
C GLU A 569 -24.28 0.72 -18.56
N PRO A 570 -22.92 0.70 -18.56
CA PRO A 570 -22.13 0.78 -17.33
C PRO A 570 -22.46 1.96 -16.39
N PRO A 571 -22.83 3.17 -16.86
CA PRO A 571 -23.17 4.26 -15.97
C PRO A 571 -24.65 4.22 -15.48
N ASN A 572 -25.46 3.28 -15.95
CA ASN A 572 -26.86 3.11 -15.54
C ASN A 572 -26.96 2.22 -14.29
N LEU A 573 -26.32 2.65 -13.20
CA LEU A 573 -26.44 2.07 -11.87
C LEU A 573 -25.98 3.08 -10.81
N SER A 574 -26.86 3.37 -9.87
CA SER A 574 -26.51 4.02 -8.62
C SER A 574 -26.65 3.04 -7.47
N ARG A 575 -25.68 3.00 -6.55
CA ARG A 575 -25.73 2.15 -5.36
C ARG A 575 -25.53 2.96 -4.10
N THR A 576 -26.49 2.90 -3.18
CA THR A 576 -26.49 3.62 -1.90
C THR A 576 -26.65 2.65 -0.74
N TYR A 577 -26.16 3.05 0.44
CA TYR A 577 -26.11 2.22 1.64
C TYR A 577 -26.81 2.92 2.79
N VAL A 578 -27.47 2.12 3.63
CA VAL A 578 -28.05 2.53 4.91
C VAL A 578 -27.46 1.67 6.00
N TYR A 579 -27.00 2.27 7.09
CA TYR A 579 -26.47 1.55 8.25
C TYR A 579 -27.52 1.56 9.36
N ARG A 580 -28.23 0.45 9.55
CA ARG A 580 -29.27 0.32 10.57
C ARG A 580 -28.76 -0.51 11.74
N GLY A 581 -28.70 0.08 12.92
CA GLY A 581 -28.26 -0.62 14.12
C GLY A 581 -28.19 0.26 15.35
N ASP A 582 -28.00 -0.37 16.50
CA ASP A 582 -27.69 0.38 17.73
C ASP A 582 -26.28 1.01 17.70
N ASP A 583 -25.99 1.91 18.64
CA ASP A 583 -24.68 2.58 18.73
C ASP A 583 -23.51 1.58 18.81
N THR A 584 -23.69 0.44 19.48
CA THR A 584 -22.64 -0.57 19.65
C THR A 584 -22.34 -1.25 18.31
N TRP A 585 -23.33 -1.53 17.49
CA TRP A 585 -23.12 -2.09 16.16
C TRP A 585 -22.55 -1.04 15.19
N VAL A 586 -23.12 0.17 15.16
CA VAL A 586 -22.70 1.22 14.22
C VAL A 586 -21.28 1.72 14.52
N TYR A 587 -20.98 2.04 15.77
CA TYR A 587 -19.71 2.67 16.17
C TYR A 587 -18.73 1.74 16.88
N GLY A 588 -19.15 0.53 17.21
CA GLY A 588 -18.35 -0.39 18.04
C GLY A 588 -18.37 0.01 19.51
N ASP A 589 -17.94 -0.92 20.37
CA ASP A 589 -17.67 -0.64 21.79
C ASP A 589 -16.15 -0.54 22.10
N GLY A 590 -15.33 -0.52 21.06
CA GLY A 590 -13.87 -0.54 21.17
C GLY A 590 -13.26 -1.93 21.41
N THR A 591 -14.07 -2.99 21.36
CA THR A 591 -13.57 -4.37 21.48
C THR A 591 -13.56 -5.10 20.14
N PRO A 592 -12.65 -6.08 19.93
CA PRO A 592 -12.66 -6.91 18.72
C PRO A 592 -13.94 -7.76 18.55
N ALA A 593 -14.72 -7.94 19.62
CA ALA A 593 -15.97 -8.68 19.57
C ALA A 593 -17.13 -7.87 18.95
N ASN A 594 -17.08 -6.54 19.08
CA ASN A 594 -18.06 -5.60 18.53
C ASN A 594 -17.32 -4.47 17.77
N PRO A 595 -16.71 -4.78 16.61
CA PRO A 595 -16.11 -3.75 15.77
C PRO A 595 -17.19 -2.81 15.21
N PRO A 596 -16.86 -1.54 14.91
CA PRO A 596 -17.77 -0.65 14.19
C PRO A 596 -18.14 -1.22 12.81
N HIS A 597 -19.41 -1.06 12.43
CA HIS A 597 -19.91 -1.43 11.10
C HIS A 597 -20.13 -0.25 10.15
N LEU A 598 -20.11 0.99 10.64
CA LEU A 598 -20.09 2.19 9.79
C LEU A 598 -18.63 2.65 9.57
N PRO A 599 -18.06 2.47 8.35
CA PRO A 599 -16.69 2.84 8.03
C PRO A 599 -16.41 4.31 8.32
N LEU A 600 -15.18 4.61 8.75
CA LEU A 600 -14.80 5.96 9.14
C LEU A 600 -14.88 6.92 7.95
N THR A 601 -14.44 6.48 6.77
CA THR A 601 -14.49 7.29 5.54
C THR A 601 -15.90 7.52 5.00
N GLU A 602 -16.88 6.67 5.35
CA GLU A 602 -18.29 6.84 4.95
C GLU A 602 -19.02 7.88 5.81
N ARG A 603 -18.46 8.28 6.95
CA ARG A 603 -19.04 9.32 7.82
C ARG A 603 -18.88 10.72 7.24
N PHE A 604 -17.97 10.90 6.29
CA PHE A 604 -17.54 12.22 5.83
C PHE A 604 -17.61 12.38 4.30
N GLN A 605 -17.97 13.58 3.85
CA GLN A 605 -17.64 14.09 2.52
C GLN A 605 -16.47 15.06 2.66
N VAL A 606 -15.27 14.66 2.23
CA VAL A 606 -14.09 15.56 2.31
C VAL A 606 -13.90 16.43 1.07
N MET A 607 -14.58 16.08 -0.04
CA MET A 607 -14.49 16.79 -1.32
C MET A 607 -15.86 16.87 -2.00
N GLY A 608 -16.13 18.01 -2.62
CA GLY A 608 -17.40 18.32 -3.31
C GLY A 608 -18.24 19.36 -2.58
N ASP A 609 -19.37 19.74 -3.18
CA ASP A 609 -20.30 20.72 -2.61
C ASP A 609 -21.20 20.07 -1.54
N PRO A 610 -21.32 20.65 -0.34
CA PRO A 610 -22.14 20.08 0.72
C PRO A 610 -23.65 20.16 0.46
N ARG A 611 -24.12 21.04 -0.46
CA ARG A 611 -25.54 21.12 -0.87
C ARG A 611 -26.03 19.91 -1.66
N HIS A 612 -25.13 19.02 -2.08
CA HIS A 612 -25.49 17.72 -2.65
C HIS A 612 -25.50 16.58 -1.63
N VAL A 613 -25.13 16.82 -0.37
CA VAL A 613 -25.17 15.78 0.66
C VAL A 613 -26.62 15.56 1.09
N PRO A 614 -27.16 14.35 0.94
CA PRO A 614 -28.58 14.08 1.19
C PRO A 614 -28.89 13.80 2.66
N TYR A 615 -27.90 13.58 3.53
CA TYR A 615 -28.16 13.02 4.87
C TYR A 615 -28.35 14.10 5.93
N ALA A 616 -29.42 14.00 6.70
CA ALA A 616 -29.76 14.94 7.75
C ALA A 616 -28.81 14.88 8.97
N ASP A 617 -28.42 13.67 9.38
CA ASP A 617 -27.48 13.41 10.47
C ASP A 617 -26.08 13.99 10.21
N VAL A 618 -25.62 14.09 8.97
CA VAL A 618 -24.30 14.70 8.69
C VAL A 618 -24.36 16.21 8.48
N SER A 619 -25.54 16.76 8.15
CA SER A 619 -25.73 18.18 7.81
C SER A 619 -25.94 19.10 9.01
N GLY A 620 -26.41 18.55 10.14
CA GLY A 620 -26.60 19.30 11.38
C GLY A 620 -25.31 19.41 12.20
N ASN A 621 -25.36 20.21 13.27
CA ASN A 621 -24.24 20.39 14.20
C ASN A 621 -23.79 19.05 14.77
N PHE A 622 -22.48 18.89 14.92
CA PHE A 622 -21.92 17.81 15.72
C PHE A 622 -22.38 17.90 17.18
N ASP A 623 -22.96 16.81 17.69
CA ASP A 623 -23.24 16.62 19.11
C ASP A 623 -22.97 15.16 19.47
N ALA A 624 -22.01 14.92 20.36
CA ALA A 624 -21.57 13.57 20.69
C ALA A 624 -22.65 12.65 21.28
N THR A 625 -23.81 13.19 21.69
CA THR A 625 -24.90 12.43 22.33
C THR A 625 -26.13 12.26 21.45
N THR A 626 -26.44 13.25 20.60
CA THR A 626 -27.68 13.31 19.83
C THR A 626 -27.46 13.37 18.33
N ASN A 627 -26.27 13.78 17.87
CA ASN A 627 -25.89 13.75 16.46
C ASN A 627 -24.38 13.51 16.29
N PRO A 628 -23.88 12.29 16.60
CA PRO A 628 -22.45 11.97 16.56
C PRO A 628 -21.85 11.98 15.14
N LEU A 629 -22.66 12.08 14.09
CA LEU A 629 -22.21 12.23 12.69
C LEU A 629 -22.23 13.67 12.19
N GLY A 630 -22.72 14.63 12.98
CA GLY A 630 -22.87 16.02 12.56
C GLY A 630 -21.58 16.66 12.05
N ASP A 631 -21.73 17.68 11.22
CA ASP A 631 -20.65 18.33 10.47
C ASP A 631 -19.83 17.34 9.64
N GLY A 632 -20.51 16.39 8.99
CA GLY A 632 -19.92 15.35 8.15
C GLY A 632 -19.81 15.70 6.67
N TYR A 633 -20.06 16.96 6.29
CA TYR A 633 -19.97 17.45 4.91
C TYR A 633 -18.78 18.39 4.70
N ASN A 634 -18.37 18.60 3.45
CA ASN A 634 -17.20 19.44 3.15
C ASN A 634 -17.51 20.93 3.39
N ARG A 635 -17.09 21.44 4.55
CA ARG A 635 -17.34 22.83 4.98
C ARG A 635 -16.40 23.86 4.33
N TYR A 636 -15.38 23.38 3.63
CA TYR A 636 -14.35 24.19 2.97
C TYR A 636 -14.55 24.30 1.46
N PHE A 637 -15.69 23.82 0.93
CA PHE A 637 -15.94 23.94 -0.50
C PHE A 637 -16.10 25.40 -0.96
N ASP A 638 -16.97 26.17 -0.30
CA ASP A 638 -17.36 27.56 -0.61
C ASP A 638 -18.12 28.09 0.63
N ASP A 639 -18.03 29.40 0.92
CA ASP A 639 -18.71 29.99 2.08
C ASP A 639 -20.18 30.39 1.82
N PHE A 640 -20.65 30.14 0.59
CA PHE A 640 -21.96 30.52 0.03
C PHE A 640 -22.29 32.01 0.18
N HIS A 641 -21.26 32.85 0.18
CA HIS A 641 -21.36 34.29 0.19
C HIS A 641 -20.75 34.87 -1.09
N ASN A 642 -21.52 35.71 -1.78
CA ASN A 642 -21.00 36.48 -2.90
C ASN A 642 -21.27 37.98 -2.73
N GLY A 643 -20.83 38.80 -3.69
CA GLY A 643 -21.03 40.26 -3.64
C GLY A 643 -22.49 40.73 -3.54
N SER A 644 -23.47 39.84 -3.71
CA SER A 644 -24.91 40.11 -3.57
C SER A 644 -25.49 39.71 -2.21
N GLY A 645 -24.73 39.03 -1.34
CA GLY A 645 -25.14 38.68 0.03
C GLY A 645 -24.82 37.24 0.43
N ASN A 646 -24.94 36.96 1.73
CA ASN A 646 -24.70 35.66 2.34
C ASN A 646 -25.91 34.73 2.14
N ARG A 647 -25.76 33.67 1.33
CA ARG A 647 -26.83 32.72 1.02
C ARG A 647 -26.87 31.48 1.91
N ALA A 648 -25.81 31.20 2.67
CA ALA A 648 -25.83 30.21 3.73
C ALA A 648 -26.78 30.59 4.87
N ALA A 649 -26.82 31.88 5.23
CA ALA A 649 -27.69 32.40 6.28
C ALA A 649 -29.08 32.86 5.76
N ASP A 650 -29.30 32.82 4.45
CA ASP A 650 -30.56 33.26 3.84
C ASP A 650 -31.57 32.12 3.82
N ASN A 651 -32.65 32.27 4.59
CA ASN A 651 -33.70 31.28 4.68
C ASN A 651 -34.41 30.99 3.34
N ALA A 652 -34.27 31.86 2.33
CA ALA A 652 -34.82 31.62 0.99
C ALA A 652 -33.92 30.76 0.09
N TYR A 653 -32.67 30.48 0.49
CA TYR A 653 -31.69 29.73 -0.30
C TYR A 653 -31.26 28.47 0.46
N TRP A 654 -30.07 28.49 1.10
CA TRP A 654 -29.39 27.31 1.63
C TRP A 654 -29.29 27.32 3.17
N PRO A 655 -30.40 27.51 3.93
CA PRO A 655 -30.33 27.52 5.37
C PRO A 655 -30.08 26.11 5.90
N GLY A 656 -29.07 25.95 6.73
CA GLY A 656 -28.84 24.70 7.48
C GLY A 656 -27.38 24.29 7.57
N PHE A 657 -26.54 24.71 6.63
CA PHE A 657 -25.12 24.37 6.68
C PHE A 657 -24.37 25.29 7.63
N GLN A 658 -23.69 24.71 8.61
CA GLN A 658 -22.57 25.33 9.31
C GLN A 658 -21.36 25.39 8.37
N VAL A 659 -21.43 26.20 7.32
CA VAL A 659 -20.21 26.56 6.56
C VAL A 659 -19.34 27.45 7.43
N LYS A 660 -18.02 27.41 7.21
CA LYS A 660 -17.08 28.35 7.82
C LYS A 660 -17.44 29.76 7.34
N ASN A 661 -18.29 30.46 8.08
CA ASN A 661 -18.74 31.79 7.73
C ASN A 661 -18.68 32.67 8.98
N ASP A 662 -17.54 33.32 9.18
CA ASP A 662 -17.35 34.33 10.24
C ASP A 662 -18.00 35.69 9.91
N GLY A 663 -18.78 35.77 8.82
CA GLY A 663 -19.36 36.99 8.28
C GLY A 663 -18.49 37.73 7.27
N SER A 664 -17.26 37.26 6.97
CA SER A 664 -16.40 37.78 5.90
C SER A 664 -16.66 37.06 4.58
N SER A 665 -16.56 37.78 3.45
CA SER A 665 -16.62 37.24 2.07
C SER A 665 -15.29 36.61 1.62
N THR A 666 -14.52 36.04 2.55
CA THR A 666 -13.16 35.55 2.33
C THR A 666 -12.93 34.19 2.98
N ASN A 667 -13.99 33.41 3.25
CA ASN A 667 -13.89 32.11 3.91
C ASN A 667 -14.06 30.92 2.95
N ASP A 668 -13.84 31.16 1.65
CA ASP A 668 -13.88 30.12 0.63
C ASP A 668 -12.70 29.15 0.77
N GLY A 669 -12.85 28.20 1.67
CA GLY A 669 -11.89 27.13 1.91
C GLY A 669 -11.03 27.28 3.16
N TRP A 670 -10.17 26.29 3.35
CA TRP A 670 -9.25 26.29 4.48
C TRP A 670 -8.05 27.16 4.16
N TYR A 671 -7.99 28.34 4.77
CA TYR A 671 -6.91 29.30 4.56
C TYR A 671 -5.58 28.81 5.16
N THR A 672 -4.58 28.63 4.30
CA THR A 672 -3.24 28.11 4.69
C THR A 672 -2.15 29.18 4.66
N ALA A 673 -2.50 30.45 4.51
CA ALA A 673 -1.58 31.55 4.18
C ALA A 673 -0.87 31.46 2.81
N SER A 674 -1.06 30.38 2.05
CA SER A 674 -0.58 30.26 0.66
C SER A 674 -1.69 30.21 -0.40
N GLY A 675 -2.92 30.38 0.06
CA GLY A 675 -4.15 30.16 -0.68
C GLY A 675 -5.11 29.31 0.14
N ASP A 676 -6.30 29.12 -0.39
CA ASP A 676 -7.33 28.31 0.23
C ASP A 676 -7.27 26.87 -0.30
N VAL A 677 -7.73 25.93 0.53
CA VAL A 677 -7.83 24.51 0.19
C VAL A 677 -9.31 24.15 0.27
N GLU A 678 -9.86 23.63 -0.81
CA GLU A 678 -11.28 23.28 -0.95
C GLU A 678 -11.64 21.88 -0.42
N VAL A 679 -10.64 21.16 0.08
CA VAL A 679 -10.72 19.83 0.69
C VAL A 679 -10.78 19.98 2.20
N GLU A 680 -11.58 19.16 2.88
CA GLU A 680 -11.66 19.13 4.34
C GLU A 680 -10.47 18.38 4.98
N VAL A 681 -9.29 19.00 4.89
CA VAL A 681 -8.02 18.42 5.34
C VAL A 681 -8.02 18.06 6.83
N ASN A 682 -8.75 18.82 7.66
CA ASN A 682 -8.87 18.54 9.09
C ASN A 682 -9.53 17.17 9.34
N ARG A 683 -10.57 16.80 8.58
CA ARG A 683 -11.16 15.45 8.64
C ARG A 683 -10.19 14.39 8.11
N CYS A 684 -9.47 14.68 7.02
CA CYS A 684 -8.45 13.74 6.50
C CYS A 684 -7.40 13.39 7.57
N PHE A 685 -6.90 14.39 8.31
CA PHE A 685 -5.95 14.16 9.41
C PHE A 685 -6.58 13.54 10.64
N GLN A 686 -7.84 13.88 10.96
CA GLN A 686 -8.58 13.19 12.02
C GLN A 686 -8.69 11.70 11.73
N MET A 687 -9.09 11.32 10.51
CA MET A 687 -9.24 9.91 10.13
C MET A 687 -7.93 9.14 10.23
N LEU A 688 -6.83 9.71 9.73
CA LEU A 688 -5.51 9.10 9.88
C LEU A 688 -5.10 8.98 11.34
N ARG A 689 -5.30 10.03 12.15
CA ARG A 689 -4.97 9.99 13.58
C ARG A 689 -5.76 8.93 14.32
N ASP A 690 -7.06 8.86 14.11
CA ASP A 690 -7.94 7.90 14.80
C ASP A 690 -7.56 6.47 14.44
N ALA A 691 -7.21 6.20 13.18
CA ALA A 691 -6.65 4.92 12.74
C ALA A 691 -5.32 4.60 13.43
N LEU A 692 -4.38 5.54 13.49
CA LEU A 692 -3.07 5.34 14.14
C LEU A 692 -3.17 5.13 15.65
N LEU A 693 -4.05 5.89 16.32
CA LEU A 693 -4.29 5.82 17.76
C LEU A 693 -4.94 4.49 18.14
N LYS A 694 -6.00 4.05 17.43
CA LYS A 694 -6.67 2.78 17.74
C LYS A 694 -5.78 1.56 17.49
N SER A 695 -4.92 1.61 16.47
CA SER A 695 -4.03 0.49 16.14
C SER A 695 -2.69 0.54 16.89
N HIS A 696 -2.47 1.50 17.79
CA HIS A 696 -1.19 1.70 18.49
C HIS A 696 0.03 1.76 17.56
N ALA A 697 -0.13 2.34 16.37
CA ALA A 697 0.86 2.25 15.30
C ALA A 697 2.10 3.12 15.55
N VAL A 698 3.20 2.73 14.89
CA VAL A 698 4.41 3.55 14.74
C VAL A 698 4.44 4.10 13.32
N TYR A 699 4.42 5.42 13.17
CA TYR A 699 4.28 6.09 11.88
C TYR A 699 5.40 7.11 11.64
N THR A 700 5.88 7.23 10.40
CA THR A 700 6.80 8.30 10.00
C THR A 700 6.51 8.84 8.61
N THR A 701 6.88 10.10 8.38
CA THR A 701 7.19 10.61 7.04
C THR A 701 8.70 10.58 6.83
N MET A 702 9.16 10.56 5.58
CA MET A 702 10.58 10.43 5.28
C MET A 702 11.44 11.63 5.71
N THR A 703 10.97 12.86 5.48
CA THR A 703 11.76 14.08 5.73
C THR A 703 10.90 15.35 5.63
N GLY A 704 11.43 16.45 6.15
CA GLY A 704 10.92 17.80 5.95
C GLY A 704 9.84 18.21 6.95
N PHE A 705 8.91 19.06 6.50
CA PHE A 705 7.68 19.33 7.21
C PHE A 705 6.80 18.07 7.21
N SER A 706 6.19 17.79 8.36
CA SER A 706 5.06 16.87 8.42
C SER A 706 3.87 17.51 7.68
N TYR A 707 3.62 17.05 6.45
CA TYR A 707 2.46 17.42 5.62
C TYR A 707 2.35 18.89 5.25
N TYR A 708 3.33 19.39 4.51
CA TYR A 708 3.24 20.72 3.90
C TYR A 708 2.31 20.74 2.67
N TYR A 709 2.00 19.56 2.13
CA TYR A 709 1.15 19.36 0.96
C TYR A 709 0.16 18.22 1.20
N ILE A 710 -0.96 18.24 0.47
CA ILE A 710 -1.91 17.12 0.35
C ILE A 710 -2.00 16.69 -1.11
N GLY A 711 -2.15 15.40 -1.37
CA GLY A 711 -2.38 14.86 -2.70
C GLY A 711 -3.61 13.96 -2.73
N THR A 712 -4.49 14.24 -3.67
CA THR A 712 -5.75 13.54 -3.95
C THR A 712 -5.73 12.79 -5.28
N GLY A 713 -4.64 12.90 -6.04
CA GLY A 713 -4.42 12.26 -7.33
C GLY A 713 -4.51 13.24 -8.49
N ASN A 714 -3.69 13.02 -9.53
CA ASN A 714 -3.58 13.86 -10.74
C ASN A 714 -3.01 15.27 -10.48
N GLU A 715 -2.39 15.52 -9.33
CA GLU A 715 -1.64 16.76 -9.13
C GLU A 715 -0.42 16.83 -10.06
N ILE A 716 -0.22 17.99 -10.67
CA ILE A 716 0.94 18.32 -11.50
C ILE A 716 1.57 19.60 -10.95
N GLY A 717 2.77 19.49 -10.38
CA GLY A 717 3.55 20.63 -9.97
C GLY A 717 4.78 20.28 -9.13
N TYR A 718 5.77 21.17 -9.13
CA TYR A 718 6.90 21.20 -8.20
C TYR A 718 7.36 22.62 -7.93
N ASP A 719 8.17 22.81 -6.88
CA ASP A 719 8.87 24.07 -6.64
C ASP A 719 10.40 23.93 -6.81
N CYS A 720 11.11 25.06 -6.66
CA CYS A 720 12.57 25.09 -6.73
C CYS A 720 13.27 24.11 -5.75
N ALA A 721 12.62 23.73 -4.64
CA ALA A 721 13.22 22.80 -3.69
C ALA A 721 13.37 21.40 -4.31
N ASN A 722 12.62 21.08 -5.36
CA ASN A 722 12.67 19.80 -6.09
C ASN A 722 13.44 19.89 -7.42
N ALA A 723 14.20 20.97 -7.61
CA ALA A 723 14.94 21.31 -8.83
C ALA A 723 14.06 21.67 -10.05
N PHE A 724 12.77 21.92 -9.84
CA PHE A 724 11.82 22.39 -10.87
C PHE A 724 11.34 23.81 -10.53
N CYS A 725 12.22 24.80 -10.69
CA CYS A 725 11.90 26.18 -10.30
C CYS A 725 10.72 26.81 -11.05
N ASN A 726 10.47 26.36 -12.28
CA ASN A 726 9.33 26.81 -13.08
C ASN A 726 8.15 25.85 -13.01
N SER A 727 8.24 24.73 -12.27
CA SER A 727 7.35 23.56 -12.29
C SER A 727 7.62 22.52 -13.39
N ILE A 728 6.68 21.59 -13.53
CA ILE A 728 6.63 20.53 -14.52
C ILE A 728 6.27 21.12 -15.89
N PRO A 729 7.16 21.05 -16.89
CA PRO A 729 6.82 21.36 -18.27
C PRO A 729 5.85 20.31 -18.84
N VAL A 730 4.72 20.77 -19.37
CA VAL A 730 3.69 19.93 -20.00
C VAL A 730 3.15 20.56 -21.27
N SER A 731 2.43 19.78 -22.07
CA SER A 731 1.64 20.24 -23.20
C SER A 731 0.68 21.37 -22.81
N ARG A 732 0.57 22.41 -23.65
CA ARG A 732 -0.46 23.45 -23.54
C ARG A 732 -1.85 22.97 -23.97
N LYS A 733 -1.91 21.96 -24.84
CA LYS A 733 -3.14 21.55 -25.52
C LYS A 733 -4.28 21.18 -24.55
N PRO A 734 -4.05 20.42 -23.46
CA PRO A 734 -5.09 20.14 -22.47
C PRO A 734 -5.60 21.34 -21.67
N PHE A 735 -5.00 22.53 -21.77
CA PHE A 735 -5.35 23.68 -20.92
C PHE A 735 -5.88 24.88 -21.68
N ASP A 736 -5.39 25.12 -22.90
CA ASP A 736 -5.86 26.24 -23.72
C ASP A 736 -6.09 25.87 -25.19
N GLY A 737 -5.96 24.58 -25.53
CA GLY A 737 -6.13 24.07 -26.89
C GLY A 737 -5.02 24.45 -27.87
N GLY A 738 -3.98 25.17 -27.41
CA GLY A 738 -2.80 25.54 -28.19
C GLY A 738 -1.70 24.47 -28.16
N SER A 739 -0.70 24.61 -29.02
CA SER A 739 0.47 23.73 -29.04
C SER A 739 1.67 24.30 -28.28
N GLY A 740 2.62 23.42 -27.97
CA GLY A 740 3.87 23.76 -27.27
C GLY A 740 3.77 23.59 -25.76
N LEU A 741 4.76 24.13 -25.04
CA LEU A 741 4.90 23.90 -23.60
C LEU A 741 4.27 25.00 -22.73
N ARG A 742 3.76 24.60 -21.57
CA ARG A 742 3.51 25.44 -20.39
C ARG A 742 4.11 24.77 -19.18
N TYR A 743 4.23 25.53 -18.10
CA TYR A 743 4.59 24.97 -16.81
C TYR A 743 3.36 24.88 -15.92
N GLU A 744 2.99 23.66 -15.55
CA GLU A 744 1.77 23.39 -14.80
C GLU A 744 2.03 23.37 -13.30
N MET A 745 1.17 24.03 -12.51
CA MET A 745 1.35 24.31 -11.09
C MET A 745 0.05 24.10 -10.30
N SER A 746 -0.63 22.98 -10.49
CA SER A 746 -1.92 22.70 -9.83
C SER A 746 -1.86 22.67 -8.29
N ILE A 747 -0.68 22.50 -7.70
CA ILE A 747 -0.49 22.39 -6.26
C ILE A 747 -0.43 23.77 -5.55
N THR A 748 -0.14 24.86 -6.27
CA THR A 748 0.17 26.18 -5.67
C THR A 748 -0.53 27.32 -6.41
N THR A 749 -0.66 28.50 -5.79
CA THR A 749 -1.30 29.71 -6.36
C THR A 749 -0.40 30.56 -7.28
N ALA A 750 0.71 30.05 -7.81
CA ALA A 750 1.52 30.82 -8.78
C ALA A 750 0.67 31.25 -10.00
N SER A 751 1.11 32.24 -10.79
CA SER A 751 0.31 32.95 -11.82
C SER A 751 -0.44 32.09 -12.87
N SER A 752 -0.13 30.80 -12.98
CA SER A 752 -0.80 29.80 -13.85
C SER A 752 -1.24 28.53 -13.09
N GLY A 753 -1.27 28.56 -11.76
CA GLY A 753 -1.49 27.41 -10.89
C GLY A 753 -2.82 27.44 -10.12
N GLY A 754 -3.12 26.31 -9.49
CA GLY A 754 -4.36 26.05 -8.75
C GLY A 754 -5.11 24.82 -9.26
N VAL A 755 -6.11 24.38 -8.51
CA VAL A 755 -6.95 23.23 -8.86
C VAL A 755 -7.74 23.52 -10.14
N ASN A 756 -7.77 22.54 -11.04
CA ASN A 756 -8.41 22.66 -12.34
C ASN A 756 -9.64 21.75 -12.46
N TYR A 757 -10.63 22.21 -13.20
CA TYR A 757 -11.82 21.47 -13.65
C TYR A 757 -11.79 21.34 -15.17
N ILE A 758 -12.58 20.42 -15.71
CA ILE A 758 -12.71 20.27 -17.16
C ILE A 758 -13.88 21.12 -17.65
N ARG A 759 -13.68 21.86 -18.73
CA ARG A 759 -14.72 22.68 -19.36
C ARG A 759 -14.77 22.45 -20.86
N SER A 760 -15.98 22.47 -21.41
CA SER A 760 -16.20 22.51 -22.86
C SER A 760 -15.64 23.80 -23.49
N ASN A 761 -15.14 23.70 -24.72
CA ASN A 761 -14.79 24.85 -25.56
C ASN A 761 -15.88 25.21 -26.58
N GLU A 762 -17.02 24.54 -26.53
CA GLU A 762 -18.15 24.82 -27.42
C GLU A 762 -18.85 26.12 -27.03
N THR A 763 -19.08 26.99 -28.02
CA THR A 763 -19.70 28.31 -27.78
C THR A 763 -21.18 28.16 -27.47
N GLY A 764 -21.62 28.69 -26.32
CA GLY A 764 -23.01 28.56 -25.85
C GLY A 764 -23.32 27.23 -25.16
N ASN A 765 -22.31 26.38 -24.97
CA ASN A 765 -22.37 25.21 -24.11
C ASN A 765 -21.59 25.52 -22.83
N ASP A 766 -22.29 25.63 -21.72
CA ASP A 766 -21.73 25.96 -20.41
C ASP A 766 -21.33 24.71 -19.60
N TRP A 767 -21.21 23.55 -20.24
CA TRP A 767 -20.82 22.31 -19.54
C TRP A 767 -19.40 22.39 -18.98
N TRP A 768 -19.28 22.01 -17.71
CA TRP A 768 -18.03 21.76 -17.01
C TRP A 768 -18.20 20.55 -16.08
N SER A 769 -17.09 19.92 -15.71
CA SER A 769 -17.11 18.67 -14.96
C SER A 769 -17.50 18.88 -13.50
N ILE A 770 -18.58 18.24 -13.06
CA ILE A 770 -19.02 18.22 -11.67
C ILE A 770 -18.59 16.88 -11.07
N ASN A 771 -17.30 16.76 -10.76
CA ASN A 771 -16.63 15.52 -10.38
C ASN A 771 -17.31 14.81 -9.18
N TRP A 772 -17.83 15.58 -8.22
CA TRP A 772 -18.54 15.04 -7.05
C TRP A 772 -19.97 14.55 -7.34
N LEU A 773 -20.43 14.60 -8.60
CA LEU A 773 -21.64 13.94 -9.10
C LEU A 773 -21.35 12.88 -10.16
N GLY A 774 -20.07 12.56 -10.43
CA GLY A 774 -19.71 11.63 -11.50
C GLY A 774 -19.92 12.19 -12.91
N GLU A 775 -20.05 13.52 -13.06
CA GLU A 775 -20.16 14.19 -14.35
C GLU A 775 -18.77 14.50 -14.93
N LEU A 776 -18.08 13.45 -15.42
CA LEU A 776 -16.74 13.54 -16.00
C LEU A 776 -16.75 13.87 -17.50
N TYR A 777 -17.89 13.71 -18.16
CA TYR A 777 -18.09 13.95 -19.58
C TYR A 777 -19.55 14.36 -19.82
N PRO A 778 -19.86 15.19 -20.84
CA PRO A 778 -21.23 15.42 -21.25
C PRO A 778 -21.77 14.21 -22.03
N ASP A 779 -23.07 13.92 -21.94
CA ASP A 779 -23.69 12.74 -22.59
C ASP A 779 -23.45 12.68 -24.11
N SER A 780 -23.28 13.82 -24.77
CA SER A 780 -22.91 13.91 -26.20
C SER A 780 -21.57 13.25 -26.53
N GLU A 781 -20.68 13.11 -25.56
CA GLU A 781 -19.37 12.49 -25.70
C GLU A 781 -19.32 11.04 -25.18
N TYR A 782 -20.47 10.44 -24.81
CA TYR A 782 -20.48 9.09 -24.27
C TYR A 782 -19.86 8.05 -25.22
N SER A 783 -20.02 8.20 -26.54
CA SER A 783 -19.36 7.28 -27.49
C SER A 783 -17.84 7.36 -27.42
N THR A 784 -17.30 8.57 -27.21
CA THR A 784 -15.85 8.79 -27.02
C THR A 784 -15.43 8.21 -25.68
N TRP A 785 -16.15 8.54 -24.60
CA TRP A 785 -15.88 8.06 -23.25
C TRP A 785 -15.91 6.53 -23.16
N ALA A 786 -16.93 5.88 -23.72
CA ALA A 786 -17.06 4.44 -23.67
C ALA A 786 -15.93 3.70 -24.42
N ALA A 787 -15.33 4.34 -25.42
CA ALA A 787 -14.24 3.78 -26.20
C ALA A 787 -12.87 4.02 -25.56
N SER A 788 -12.63 5.22 -25.01
CA SER A 788 -11.29 5.65 -24.56
C SER A 788 -11.16 5.82 -23.06
N GLY A 789 -12.26 6.02 -22.33
CA GLY A 789 -12.29 6.45 -20.92
C GLY A 789 -11.87 7.90 -20.70
N ASN A 790 -11.94 8.71 -21.76
CA ASN A 790 -11.42 10.07 -21.80
C ASN A 790 -12.13 10.91 -22.87
N ILE A 791 -11.89 12.22 -22.89
CA ILE A 791 -12.44 13.15 -23.89
C ILE A 791 -11.35 14.01 -24.54
N ALA A 792 -11.63 14.47 -25.76
CA ALA A 792 -10.64 15.12 -26.61
C ALA A 792 -10.24 16.51 -26.09
N SER A 793 -8.94 16.77 -26.02
CA SER A 793 -8.41 18.11 -25.76
C SER A 793 -8.27 18.92 -27.05
N GLY A 794 -8.31 20.25 -26.95
CA GLY A 794 -8.06 21.11 -28.10
C GLY A 794 -8.78 22.45 -28.06
N SER A 795 -8.79 23.13 -29.20
CA SER A 795 -9.55 24.36 -29.42
C SER A 795 -10.72 24.10 -30.38
N GLY A 796 -11.91 24.56 -30.00
CA GLY A 796 -13.11 24.50 -30.82
C GLY A 796 -14.24 23.64 -30.24
N PRO A 797 -15.36 23.53 -30.97
CA PRO A 797 -16.49 22.69 -30.59
C PRO A 797 -16.10 21.19 -30.50
N GLY A 798 -16.66 20.48 -29.53
CA GLY A 798 -16.34 19.05 -29.31
C GLY A 798 -14.98 18.78 -28.66
N THR A 799 -14.31 19.82 -28.13
CA THR A 799 -13.05 19.66 -27.38
C THR A 799 -13.13 20.30 -26.01
N PHE A 800 -12.26 19.86 -25.10
CA PHE A 800 -12.28 20.23 -23.69
C PHE A 800 -10.92 20.73 -23.21
N VAL A 801 -10.93 21.52 -22.13
CA VAL A 801 -9.72 22.06 -21.51
C VAL A 801 -9.82 22.05 -19.99
N ARG A 802 -8.65 21.96 -19.34
CA ARG A 802 -8.43 22.18 -17.91
C ARG A 802 -8.41 23.68 -17.64
N VAL A 803 -9.37 24.15 -16.84
CA VAL A 803 -9.50 25.55 -16.43
C VAL A 803 -9.47 25.65 -14.92
N ARG A 804 -8.98 26.76 -14.37
CA ARG A 804 -8.94 26.94 -12.92
C ARG A 804 -10.35 27.16 -12.39
N ARG A 805 -10.55 26.85 -11.11
CA ARG A 805 -11.83 27.03 -10.42
C ARG A 805 -12.49 28.41 -10.67
N PRO A 806 -11.79 29.57 -10.59
CA PRO A 806 -12.40 30.88 -10.87
C PRO A 806 -12.74 31.17 -12.33
N ASP A 807 -12.21 30.37 -13.26
CA ASP A 807 -12.50 30.51 -14.69
C ASP A 807 -13.83 29.81 -15.08
N ILE A 808 -14.48 29.14 -14.12
CA ILE A 808 -15.87 28.69 -14.19
C ILE A 808 -16.76 29.82 -13.66
N THR A 809 -17.54 30.44 -14.53
CA THR A 809 -18.36 31.63 -14.21
C THR A 809 -19.83 31.48 -14.60
N THR A 810 -20.18 30.37 -15.24
CA THR A 810 -21.54 30.04 -15.67
C THR A 810 -22.05 28.83 -14.88
N ASN A 811 -23.37 28.68 -14.83
CA ASN A 811 -24.08 27.60 -14.13
C ASN A 811 -23.63 27.44 -12.66
N LEU A 812 -23.31 28.54 -11.99
CA LEU A 812 -23.01 28.55 -10.56
C LEU A 812 -24.26 28.97 -9.77
N PRO A 813 -24.58 28.28 -8.67
CA PRO A 813 -25.73 28.63 -7.84
C PRO A 813 -25.57 30.02 -7.23
N THR A 814 -26.71 30.70 -7.03
CA THR A 814 -26.72 31.99 -6.34
C THR A 814 -26.04 31.86 -4.97
N GLY A 815 -25.06 32.74 -4.71
CA GLY A 815 -24.27 32.74 -3.48
C GLY A 815 -22.88 32.14 -3.62
N THR A 816 -22.59 31.43 -4.71
CA THR A 816 -21.28 30.77 -4.90
C THR A 816 -20.36 31.59 -5.77
N SER A 817 -19.08 31.61 -5.41
CA SER A 817 -18.03 32.28 -6.17
C SER A 817 -16.73 31.51 -6.02
N PHE A 818 -16.44 30.71 -7.03
CA PHE A 818 -15.27 29.86 -7.04
C PHE A 818 -13.95 30.65 -6.94
N GLN A 819 -13.27 30.49 -5.81
CA GLN A 819 -11.92 31.02 -5.58
C GLN A 819 -10.85 30.04 -6.06
N ASN A 820 -9.62 30.54 -6.23
CA ASN A 820 -8.51 29.70 -6.60
C ASN A 820 -8.12 28.81 -5.41
N ALA A 821 -8.09 27.50 -5.62
CA ALA A 821 -7.74 26.55 -4.58
C ALA A 821 -6.36 25.93 -4.80
N THR A 822 -5.73 25.44 -3.73
CA THR A 822 -4.38 24.86 -3.74
C THR A 822 -4.31 23.50 -3.05
N ARG A 823 -3.15 22.88 -3.12
CA ARG A 823 -2.79 21.65 -2.39
C ARG A 823 -1.66 21.86 -1.40
N ARG A 824 -1.33 23.12 -1.10
CA ARG A 824 -0.26 23.52 -0.19
C ARG A 824 -0.85 23.93 1.16
N LEU A 825 -0.55 23.16 2.19
CA LEU A 825 -1.06 23.34 3.57
C LEU A 825 -0.17 24.25 4.41
N THR A 826 1.05 24.49 3.96
CA THR A 826 2.08 25.25 4.66
C THR A 826 2.39 24.69 6.06
N GLN A 827 2.71 25.55 7.04
CA GLN A 827 2.92 25.14 8.42
C GLN A 827 1.63 24.69 9.11
N GLU A 828 0.45 25.05 8.57
CA GLU A 828 -0.84 24.68 9.16
C GLU A 828 -1.10 23.17 9.08
N GLY A 829 -0.65 22.50 8.01
CA GLY A 829 -0.81 21.05 7.86
C GLY A 829 -0.21 20.26 9.02
N SER A 830 1.02 20.58 9.44
CA SER A 830 1.68 19.90 10.56
C SER A 830 0.95 20.12 11.89
N LYS A 831 0.37 21.31 12.10
CA LYS A 831 -0.35 21.63 13.34
C LYS A 831 -1.68 20.89 13.40
N ALA A 832 -2.42 20.87 12.30
CA ALA A 832 -3.70 20.16 12.19
C ALA A 832 -3.52 18.64 12.31
N PHE A 833 -2.45 18.09 11.73
CA PHE A 833 -2.15 16.67 11.88
C PHE A 833 -1.89 16.27 13.32
N PHE A 834 -0.99 16.96 14.03
CA PHE A 834 -0.70 16.59 15.42
C PHE A 834 -1.83 16.99 16.36
N SER A 835 -2.34 18.21 16.20
CA SER A 835 -3.46 18.79 16.94
C SER A 835 -3.33 18.56 18.47
N ILE A 836 -2.11 18.88 18.93
CA ILE A 836 -1.67 18.88 20.33
C ILE A 836 -1.49 20.31 20.87
N GLY A 837 -1.58 20.48 22.18
CA GLY A 837 -1.35 21.77 22.85
C GLY A 837 -2.56 22.73 22.82
N THR A 838 -2.31 24.03 22.69
CA THR A 838 -3.34 25.07 22.66
C THR A 838 -3.16 25.97 21.44
N SER A 839 -4.15 26.82 21.15
CA SER A 839 -4.04 27.83 20.10
C SER A 839 -2.78 28.71 20.24
N SER A 840 -2.33 28.96 21.47
CA SER A 840 -1.15 29.78 21.78
C SER A 840 0.18 29.02 21.80
N SER A 841 0.17 27.69 21.94
CA SER A 841 1.39 26.89 21.99
C SER A 841 1.10 25.45 21.57
N LYS A 842 1.69 25.04 20.45
CA LYS A 842 1.31 23.85 19.70
C LYS A 842 2.53 23.19 19.06
N PHE A 843 2.34 22.02 18.44
CA PHE A 843 3.35 21.46 17.56
C PHE A 843 3.70 22.45 16.45
N HIS A 844 4.99 22.65 16.17
CA HIS A 844 5.39 23.55 15.09
C HIS A 844 6.76 23.20 14.50
N HIS A 845 6.85 23.05 13.18
CA HIS A 845 8.12 23.07 12.45
C HIS A 845 8.59 24.50 12.16
N GLN A 846 9.89 24.78 12.23
CA GLN A 846 10.48 26.10 11.97
C GLN A 846 11.27 26.11 10.65
N PHE A 847 11.23 27.24 9.92
CA PHE A 847 12.10 27.44 8.76
C PHE A 847 13.54 27.77 9.20
N LYS A 848 14.47 26.84 9.04
CA LYS A 848 15.89 27.00 9.40
C LYS A 848 16.83 26.55 8.26
N ASN A 849 16.54 26.97 7.03
CA ASN A 849 17.31 26.58 5.84
C ASN A 849 18.83 26.79 6.01
N GLY A 850 19.63 25.77 5.69
CA GLY A 850 21.08 25.80 5.77
C GLY A 850 21.66 25.70 7.18
N GLN A 851 20.83 25.40 8.18
CA GLN A 851 21.28 25.14 9.55
C GLN A 851 21.44 23.65 9.81
N PHE A 852 22.20 23.32 10.84
CA PHE A 852 22.61 21.95 11.14
C PHE A 852 22.15 21.55 12.53
N GLY A 853 22.26 20.25 12.77
CA GLY A 853 22.12 19.67 14.09
C GLY A 853 23.08 18.54 14.33
N SER A 854 23.12 18.06 15.57
CA SER A 854 24.06 17.05 16.03
C SER A 854 23.32 15.79 16.49
N LEU A 855 23.92 14.64 16.20
CA LEU A 855 23.43 13.35 16.64
C LEU A 855 23.47 13.27 18.17
N THR A 856 22.39 12.79 18.80
CA THR A 856 22.22 12.77 20.26
C THR A 856 21.44 11.52 20.69
N GLY A 857 21.36 11.25 21.99
CA GLY A 857 20.45 10.24 22.58
C GLY A 857 20.41 8.91 21.83
N ASP A 858 19.20 8.47 21.47
CA ASP A 858 18.93 7.26 20.69
C ASP A 858 19.57 7.27 19.29
N GLY A 859 19.89 8.45 18.75
CA GLY A 859 20.64 8.57 17.50
C GLY A 859 22.07 8.01 17.64
N LEU A 860 22.69 8.17 18.80
CA LEU A 860 24.00 7.56 19.10
C LEU A 860 23.88 6.04 19.22
N ASP A 861 22.78 5.53 19.79
CA ASP A 861 22.50 4.09 19.85
C ASP A 861 22.36 3.51 18.44
N ILE A 862 21.64 4.17 17.54
CA ILE A 862 21.54 3.78 16.13
C ILE A 862 22.93 3.66 15.50
N ALA A 863 23.76 4.71 15.66
CA ALA A 863 25.11 4.75 15.09
C ALA A 863 26.03 3.64 15.65
N ASN A 864 25.86 3.26 16.91
CA ASN A 864 26.70 2.26 17.57
C ASN A 864 26.22 0.82 17.33
N TYR A 865 24.93 0.59 17.08
CA TYR A 865 24.34 -0.74 17.15
C TYR A 865 23.82 -1.33 15.84
N TYR A 866 23.68 -0.55 14.77
CA TYR A 866 23.15 -1.03 13.47
C TYR A 866 24.22 -1.18 12.37
N ASN A 867 25.51 -1.13 12.73
CA ASN A 867 26.66 -1.27 11.82
C ASN A 867 26.59 -0.35 10.60
N PHE A 868 26.03 0.85 10.80
CA PHE A 868 25.72 1.78 9.74
C PHE A 868 26.45 3.12 9.96
N PRO A 869 27.13 3.69 8.94
CA PRO A 869 27.79 4.98 9.06
C PRO A 869 26.75 6.11 9.09
N ILE A 870 26.48 6.64 10.28
CA ILE A 870 25.58 7.79 10.50
C ILE A 870 26.42 9.06 10.65
N PRO A 871 26.07 10.16 9.96
CA PRO A 871 26.79 11.41 10.09
C PRO A 871 26.51 12.05 11.45
N ASN A 872 27.56 12.37 12.22
CA ASN A 872 27.40 13.04 13.52
C ASN A 872 26.74 14.43 13.42
N ARG A 873 26.72 15.03 12.22
CA ARG A 873 26.00 16.27 11.92
C ARG A 873 25.23 16.14 10.61
N ALA A 874 24.00 16.65 10.59
CA ALA A 874 23.16 16.70 9.40
C ALA A 874 22.57 18.10 9.22
N GLU A 875 22.20 18.45 7.99
CA GLU A 875 21.44 19.69 7.72
C GLU A 875 19.98 19.47 8.11
N ILE A 876 19.43 20.37 8.92
CA ILE A 876 18.11 20.25 9.55
C ILE A 876 17.35 21.53 9.23
N ASN A 877 16.63 21.52 8.12
CA ASN A 877 15.93 22.70 7.61
C ASN A 877 14.56 22.89 8.25
N ARG A 878 14.02 21.85 8.89
CA ARG A 878 12.65 21.78 9.44
C ARG A 878 12.65 21.32 10.90
N PRO A 879 13.48 21.89 11.79
CA PRO A 879 13.45 21.50 13.19
C PRO A 879 12.10 21.87 13.81
N PHE A 880 11.69 21.18 14.86
CA PHE A 880 10.36 21.29 15.45
C PHE A 880 10.40 21.24 16.97
N ASN A 881 9.27 21.52 17.61
CA ASN A 881 9.01 21.19 19.01
C ASN A 881 7.48 21.09 19.21
N VAL A 882 7.05 20.27 20.17
CA VAL A 882 5.65 19.95 20.49
C VAL A 882 4.89 21.07 21.21
N ASN A 883 5.62 22.05 21.77
CA ASN A 883 5.05 23.12 22.58
C ASN A 883 5.71 24.47 22.23
N LEU A 884 5.43 25.00 21.04
CA LEU A 884 5.98 26.26 20.55
C LEU A 884 4.91 27.35 20.41
N ASN A 885 5.20 28.51 21.00
CA ASN A 885 4.53 29.77 20.72
C ASN A 885 5.35 30.57 19.68
N SER A 886 5.22 30.19 18.41
CA SER A 886 5.94 30.80 17.28
C SER A 886 5.00 31.33 16.20
N SER A 887 5.54 32.12 15.27
CA SER A 887 4.82 32.67 14.12
C SER A 887 4.20 31.58 13.24
N GLY A 888 2.92 31.75 12.91
CA GLY A 888 2.10 30.85 12.09
C GLY A 888 0.64 30.97 12.54
N GLY A 889 -0.32 30.60 11.70
CA GLY A 889 -1.75 30.60 12.04
C GLY A 889 -2.12 29.61 13.15
N VAL A 890 -3.38 29.69 13.59
CA VAL A 890 -4.04 28.67 14.38
C VAL A 890 -5.03 28.01 13.43
N PRO A 891 -4.84 26.73 13.07
CA PRO A 891 -5.78 26.07 12.19
C PRO A 891 -7.13 25.91 12.89
N ASP A 892 -8.18 25.80 12.07
CA ASP A 892 -9.57 25.85 12.53
C ASP A 892 -9.94 24.71 13.49
N ASP A 893 -9.22 23.59 13.44
CA ASP A 893 -9.41 22.44 14.33
C ASP A 893 -9.19 22.78 15.82
N TYR A 894 -8.40 23.81 16.13
CA TYR A 894 -8.23 24.33 17.49
C TYR A 894 -9.37 25.26 17.94
N GLN A 895 -10.30 25.59 17.06
CA GLN A 895 -11.35 26.58 17.29
C GLN A 895 -12.75 25.98 17.17
N ASP A 896 -12.89 24.79 16.59
CA ASP A 896 -14.17 24.19 16.26
C ASP A 896 -14.40 22.84 16.98
N PRO A 897 -15.48 22.71 17.78
CA PRO A 897 -15.88 21.49 18.46
C PRO A 897 -16.05 20.25 17.56
N ALA A 898 -16.38 20.43 16.27
CA ALA A 898 -16.61 19.33 15.35
C ALA A 898 -15.36 18.47 15.08
N TYR A 899 -14.17 19.06 15.21
CA TYR A 899 -12.88 18.35 15.15
C TYR A 899 -12.34 18.02 16.55
N TYR A 900 -13.00 18.54 17.59
CA TYR A 900 -12.51 18.52 18.95
C TYR A 900 -13.03 17.31 19.70
N ASN A 901 -12.30 16.20 19.61
CA ASN A 901 -12.45 15.11 20.56
C ASN A 901 -11.52 15.31 21.76
N GLY A 902 -11.34 16.54 22.27
CA GLY A 902 -10.29 16.88 23.24
C GLY A 902 -8.92 17.08 22.59
N THR A 903 -8.13 18.05 23.05
CA THR A 903 -6.77 18.21 22.54
C THR A 903 -5.92 16.99 22.92
N LEU A 904 -5.31 16.35 21.92
CA LEU A 904 -4.34 15.29 22.16
C LEU A 904 -3.14 15.82 22.97
N THR A 905 -2.48 14.92 23.70
CA THR A 905 -1.21 15.25 24.35
C THR A 905 -0.07 14.65 23.55
N GLY A 906 0.95 15.48 23.24
CA GLY A 906 2.13 15.03 22.51
C GLY A 906 3.39 15.22 23.34
N THR A 907 4.17 14.14 23.48
CA THR A 907 5.41 14.13 24.26
C THR A 907 6.55 13.59 23.42
N ALA A 908 7.66 14.35 23.30
CA ALA A 908 8.89 13.83 22.71
C ALA A 908 9.56 12.86 23.70
N ILE A 909 9.73 11.59 23.30
CA ILE A 909 10.22 10.52 24.18
C ILE A 909 11.59 9.96 23.78
N ASN A 910 11.93 9.98 22.49
CA ASN A 910 13.23 9.53 21.98
C ASN A 910 13.85 10.60 21.08
N HIS A 911 15.12 10.90 21.29
CA HIS A 911 15.81 12.00 20.63
C HIS A 911 16.93 11.46 19.75
N PHE A 912 16.89 11.77 18.45
CA PHE A 912 17.87 11.25 17.50
C PHE A 912 18.83 12.34 17.01
N TYR A 913 18.30 13.50 16.63
CA TYR A 913 19.09 14.71 16.34
C TYR A 913 18.54 15.91 17.10
N ASP A 914 19.44 16.67 17.72
CA ASP A 914 19.15 18.02 18.21
C ASP A 914 19.47 19.04 17.12
N HIS A 915 18.79 20.19 17.13
CA HIS A 915 19.12 21.31 16.26
C HIS A 915 20.06 22.30 16.96
N ASP A 916 20.98 22.93 16.22
CA ASP A 916 21.98 23.86 16.79
C ASP A 916 21.34 25.09 17.49
N THR A 917 20.10 25.44 17.14
CA THR A 917 19.30 26.41 17.92
C THR A 917 18.70 25.73 19.15
N SER A 918 19.10 26.19 20.34
CA SER A 918 18.60 25.70 21.63
C SER A 918 17.07 25.66 21.67
N SER A 919 16.49 24.57 22.20
CA SER A 919 15.05 24.26 22.34
C SER A 919 14.32 23.64 21.15
N LEU A 920 14.98 23.45 20.00
CA LEU A 920 14.38 22.77 18.85
C LEU A 920 14.98 21.37 18.63
N LEU A 921 14.12 20.44 18.25
CA LEU A 921 14.45 19.08 17.89
C LEU A 921 14.66 18.98 16.39
N GLY A 922 15.64 18.18 15.97
CA GLY A 922 15.91 17.90 14.57
C GLY A 922 15.27 16.61 14.09
N SER A 923 15.33 15.55 14.90
CA SER A 923 14.63 14.28 14.66
C SER A 923 14.33 13.62 16.01
N SER A 924 13.08 13.23 16.23
CA SER A 924 12.60 12.68 17.50
C SER A 924 11.31 11.89 17.32
N MET A 925 11.06 10.91 18.19
CA MET A 925 9.79 10.21 18.30
C MET A 925 8.87 10.93 19.29
N ILE A 926 7.64 11.18 18.85
CA ILE A 926 6.56 11.81 19.60
C ILE A 926 5.54 10.73 19.94
N LYS A 927 5.28 10.55 21.23
CA LYS A 927 4.11 9.80 21.71
C LYS A 927 2.90 10.73 21.65
N LEU A 928 1.85 10.29 20.98
CA LEU A 928 0.55 10.92 20.94
C LEU A 928 -0.41 10.13 21.81
N ASP A 929 -1.01 10.82 22.78
CA ASP A 929 -2.01 10.27 23.68
C ASP A 929 -3.40 10.73 23.28
N GLY A 930 -4.30 9.77 23.12
CA GLY A 930 -5.74 9.95 22.91
C GLY A 930 -6.36 10.74 24.05
N SER A 931 -7.45 11.45 23.77
CA SER A 931 -8.11 12.34 24.72
C SER A 931 -8.76 11.65 25.93
N LEU A 932 -9.10 10.37 25.78
CA LEU A 932 -9.63 9.52 26.86
C LEU A 932 -8.52 8.73 27.60
N GLY A 933 -7.27 8.80 27.13
CA GLY A 933 -6.08 8.26 27.80
C GLY A 933 -5.80 6.77 27.58
N ASP A 934 -6.69 6.03 26.91
CA ASP A 934 -6.49 4.59 26.66
C ASP A 934 -5.83 4.29 25.30
N ASP A 935 -6.04 5.14 24.29
CA ASP A 935 -5.44 5.02 22.94
C ASP A 935 -4.17 5.87 22.82
N TYR A 936 -3.16 5.37 22.08
CA TYR A 936 -1.90 6.08 21.85
C TYR A 936 -1.26 5.72 20.50
N ALA A 937 -0.35 6.55 20.00
CA ALA A 937 0.42 6.28 18.78
C ALA A 937 1.84 6.86 18.89
N PHE A 938 2.77 6.34 18.09
CA PHE A 938 4.14 6.84 18.05
C PHE A 938 4.48 7.43 16.68
N ILE A 939 4.77 8.72 16.63
CA ILE A 939 5.11 9.42 15.39
C ILE A 939 6.58 9.80 15.39
N VAL A 940 7.36 9.26 14.46
CA VAL A 940 8.73 9.71 14.23
C VAL A 940 8.71 10.91 13.29
N VAL A 941 9.30 12.02 13.74
CA VAL A 941 9.39 13.26 12.96
C VAL A 941 10.84 13.52 12.57
N ASN A 942 11.08 13.68 11.27
CA ASN A 942 12.40 13.89 10.68
C ASN A 942 12.50 15.26 10.00
N GLY A 943 13.00 16.27 10.73
CA GLY A 943 13.17 17.65 10.24
C GLY A 943 14.39 17.88 9.32
N LEU A 944 14.90 16.81 8.70
CA LEU A 944 16.08 16.82 7.84
C LEU A 944 15.87 17.68 6.59
N ALA A 945 16.96 18.12 5.96
CA ALA A 945 16.89 18.85 4.70
C ALA A 945 16.51 17.96 3.50
N GLN A 946 16.02 18.58 2.44
CA GLN A 946 15.64 17.96 1.16
C GLN A 946 16.71 17.04 0.54
N THR A 947 16.27 16.08 -0.27
CA THR A 947 17.11 15.05 -0.89
C THR A 947 18.29 15.59 -1.69
N SER A 948 18.16 16.75 -2.36
CA SER A 948 19.25 17.36 -3.11
C SER A 948 20.40 17.90 -2.24
N ARG A 949 20.21 18.02 -0.92
CA ARG A 949 21.23 18.47 0.03
C ARG A 949 21.75 17.34 0.91
N THR A 950 20.85 16.61 1.57
CA THR A 950 21.21 15.54 2.50
C THR A 950 21.52 14.21 1.79
N GLY A 951 21.07 14.07 0.55
CA GLY A 951 21.14 12.84 -0.23
C GLY A 951 19.93 11.95 0.05
N SER A 952 19.30 11.44 -1.01
CA SER A 952 18.19 10.49 -0.93
C SER A 952 18.58 9.24 -0.15
N ALA A 953 19.76 8.67 -0.46
CA ALA A 953 20.37 7.52 0.20
C ALA A 953 20.28 7.56 1.73
N PHE A 954 20.60 8.71 2.34
CA PHE A 954 20.60 8.87 3.79
C PHE A 954 19.19 8.98 4.37
N ILE A 955 18.31 9.76 3.74
CA ILE A 955 16.98 10.12 4.28
C ILE A 955 16.11 8.90 4.57
N GLY A 956 15.92 7.99 3.62
CA GLY A 956 15.12 6.78 3.88
C GLY A 956 15.80 5.78 4.78
N ARG A 957 17.12 5.57 4.66
CA ARG A 957 17.82 4.70 5.61
C ARG A 957 17.63 5.21 7.03
N TRP A 958 17.74 6.52 7.22
CA TRP A 958 17.46 7.18 8.48
C TRP A 958 16.00 7.02 8.93
N SER A 959 15.05 7.15 8.00
CA SER A 959 13.61 6.95 8.29
C SER A 959 13.34 5.54 8.82
N PHE A 960 13.88 4.50 8.17
CA PHE A 960 13.73 3.12 8.61
C PHE A 960 14.43 2.84 9.95
N LEU A 961 15.67 3.31 10.11
CA LEU A 961 16.43 3.12 11.35
C LEU A 961 15.76 3.79 12.54
N THR A 962 15.29 5.03 12.39
CA THR A 962 14.59 5.74 13.46
C THR A 962 13.23 5.13 13.78
N LEU A 963 12.55 4.56 12.77
CA LEU A 963 11.29 3.86 12.99
C LEU A 963 11.51 2.56 13.78
N ILE A 964 12.43 1.69 13.36
CA ILE A 964 12.72 0.45 14.11
C ILE A 964 13.28 0.74 15.50
N GLN A 965 14.21 1.68 15.62
CA GLN A 965 14.69 2.11 16.93
C GLN A 965 13.55 2.66 17.78
N GLY A 966 12.63 3.43 17.19
CA GLY A 966 11.43 3.94 17.85
C GLY A 966 10.50 2.83 18.34
N PHE A 967 10.22 1.83 17.50
CA PHE A 967 9.43 0.65 17.86
C PHE A 967 10.06 -0.10 19.06
N LEU A 968 11.38 -0.34 19.01
CA LEU A 968 12.10 -1.00 20.10
C LEU A 968 12.09 -0.13 21.38
N ALA A 969 12.25 1.19 21.25
CA ALA A 969 12.24 2.12 22.39
C ALA A 969 10.86 2.30 23.02
N ALA A 970 9.79 2.26 22.22
CA ALA A 970 8.41 2.28 22.69
C ALA A 970 8.08 1.06 23.57
N GLY A 971 8.79 -0.06 23.38
CA GLY A 971 8.69 -1.19 24.31
C GLY A 971 9.40 -1.00 25.65
N ALA A 972 10.19 0.06 25.86
CA ALA A 972 10.78 0.37 27.16
C ALA A 972 9.87 1.23 28.04
N GLN A 973 8.73 1.70 27.50
CA GLN A 973 7.75 2.51 28.24
C GLN A 973 7.10 1.70 29.37
N THR A 974 6.61 2.40 30.40
CA THR A 974 5.94 1.77 31.55
C THR A 974 4.42 1.90 31.43
N GLY A 975 3.67 0.80 31.57
CA GLY A 975 2.21 0.81 31.56
C GLY A 975 1.61 0.01 30.39
N ALA A 976 0.34 0.27 30.08
CA ALA A 976 -0.38 -0.32 28.95
C ALA A 976 0.15 0.19 27.60
N GLU A 977 0.78 1.36 27.60
CA GLU A 977 1.27 2.11 26.42
C GLU A 977 2.57 1.53 25.81
N ARG A 978 2.95 0.33 26.23
CA ARG A 978 4.20 -0.31 25.83
C ARG A 978 3.95 -1.15 24.59
N ILE A 979 4.94 -1.22 23.71
CA ILE A 979 4.97 -2.21 22.63
C ILE A 979 5.68 -3.49 23.12
N PRO A 980 4.97 -4.61 23.37
CA PRO A 980 5.58 -5.92 23.56
C PRO A 980 6.61 -6.25 22.49
N GLN A 981 7.79 -6.64 22.95
CA GLN A 981 8.90 -6.96 22.06
C GLN A 981 8.86 -8.42 21.64
N LEU A 982 9.46 -8.73 20.49
CA LEU A 982 9.57 -10.10 20.00
C LEU A 982 10.74 -10.85 20.68
N PRO A 983 10.59 -12.11 21.09
CA PRO A 983 11.72 -12.87 21.66
C PRO A 983 12.73 -13.24 20.56
N ARG A 984 13.98 -13.49 20.92
CA ARG A 984 14.97 -14.17 20.08
C ARG A 984 14.82 -15.68 20.29
N ILE A 985 14.50 -16.40 19.22
CA ILE A 985 14.32 -17.86 19.26
C ILE A 985 15.57 -18.54 18.76
N GLU A 986 16.04 -19.58 19.46
CA GLU A 986 17.16 -20.38 18.98
C GLU A 986 16.90 -21.86 19.21
N ILE A 987 16.78 -22.62 18.12
CA ILE A 987 16.78 -24.09 18.15
C ILE A 987 18.10 -24.56 18.78
N THR A 988 18.01 -25.22 19.92
CA THR A 988 19.11 -25.77 20.70
C THR A 988 19.32 -27.26 20.46
N SER A 989 18.29 -27.97 20.00
CA SER A 989 18.33 -29.38 19.61
C SER A 989 17.36 -29.66 18.45
N PRO A 990 17.75 -30.46 17.45
CA PRO A 990 19.10 -30.97 17.20
C PRO A 990 20.07 -29.83 16.86
N ASN A 991 21.32 -29.99 17.26
CA ASN A 991 22.41 -29.05 16.98
C ASN A 991 23.42 -29.66 15.99
N ASP A 992 24.45 -28.91 15.62
CA ASP A 992 25.42 -29.28 14.59
C ASP A 992 26.29 -30.50 14.94
N VAL A 993 26.16 -31.02 16.18
CA VAL A 993 26.84 -32.23 16.67
C VAL A 993 25.87 -33.39 16.94
N THR A 994 24.58 -33.23 16.67
CA THR A 994 23.57 -34.27 16.91
C THR A 994 23.49 -35.21 15.70
N ASP A 995 24.00 -36.45 15.86
CA ASP A 995 23.89 -37.49 14.84
C ASP A 995 22.48 -38.14 14.86
N LEU A 996 21.75 -38.07 13.74
CA LEU A 996 20.39 -38.60 13.59
C LEU A 996 20.41 -39.92 12.80
N ASN A 997 20.74 -41.03 13.48
CA ASN A 997 20.83 -42.38 12.89
C ASN A 997 19.54 -43.19 13.14
N ASP A 998 18.82 -43.52 12.06
CA ASP A 998 17.52 -44.19 12.04
C ASP A 998 16.55 -43.74 13.16
N PRO A 999 16.30 -42.42 13.32
CA PRO A 999 15.42 -41.94 14.38
C PRO A 999 13.97 -42.27 14.04
N SER A 1000 13.22 -42.90 14.96
CA SER A 1000 11.75 -43.00 14.86
C SER A 1000 11.05 -41.68 15.25
N SER A 1001 11.76 -40.82 15.96
CA SER A 1001 11.33 -39.47 16.36
C SER A 1001 12.53 -38.58 16.66
N ILE A 1002 12.39 -37.27 16.48
CA ILE A 1002 13.42 -36.26 16.75
C ILE A 1002 12.89 -35.28 17.81
N SER A 1003 13.68 -35.02 18.84
CA SER A 1003 13.37 -33.99 19.84
C SER A 1003 13.84 -32.62 19.36
N ILE A 1004 12.87 -31.76 19.02
CA ILE A 1004 13.10 -30.36 18.69
C ILE A 1004 13.01 -29.56 19.99
N ALA A 1005 14.05 -28.82 20.36
CA ALA A 1005 14.06 -27.94 21.52
C ALA A 1005 14.62 -26.57 21.15
N TRP A 1006 14.12 -25.51 21.78
CA TRP A 1006 14.51 -24.14 21.50
C TRP A 1006 14.59 -23.29 22.77
N SER A 1007 15.41 -22.23 22.75
CA SER A 1007 15.36 -21.15 23.72
C SER A 1007 14.52 -19.99 23.19
N SER A 1008 13.99 -19.18 24.10
CA SER A 1008 13.20 -17.99 23.82
C SER A 1008 13.64 -16.90 24.78
N ASP A 1009 14.58 -16.06 24.34
CA ASP A 1009 15.20 -15.02 25.17
C ASP A 1009 14.68 -13.65 24.76
N TRP A 1010 14.35 -12.77 25.71
CA TRP A 1010 13.83 -11.42 25.42
C TRP A 1010 14.96 -10.45 25.05
N HIS A 1011 15.57 -10.71 23.91
CA HIS A 1011 16.65 -9.96 23.30
C HIS A 1011 16.36 -9.67 21.84
N ARG A 1012 17.10 -8.71 21.30
CA ARG A 1012 17.13 -8.40 19.87
C ARG A 1012 17.75 -9.57 19.10
N TRP A 1013 17.50 -9.66 17.80
CA TRP A 1013 18.02 -10.68 16.88
C TRP A 1013 19.54 -10.97 17.07
N ASP A 1014 20.35 -9.95 17.36
CA ASP A 1014 21.80 -10.04 17.58
C ASP A 1014 22.21 -10.42 19.01
N GLY A 1015 21.26 -10.79 19.86
CA GLY A 1015 21.47 -11.18 21.26
C GLY A 1015 21.73 -10.01 22.21
N ARG A 1016 21.62 -8.76 21.74
CA ARG A 1016 21.71 -7.57 22.59
C ARG A 1016 20.35 -7.22 23.19
N GLN A 1017 20.35 -6.29 24.14
CA GLN A 1017 19.13 -5.62 24.58
C GLN A 1017 18.49 -4.87 23.41
N TYR A 1018 17.16 -4.71 23.41
CA TYR A 1018 16.45 -4.02 22.32
C TYR A 1018 16.92 -2.56 22.16
N THR A 1019 17.07 -1.83 23.26
CA THR A 1019 17.73 -0.52 23.34
C THR A 1019 18.53 -0.40 24.63
N SER A 1020 19.33 0.66 24.77
CA SER A 1020 20.09 0.94 26.00
C SER A 1020 19.22 1.21 27.24
N ALA A 1021 17.93 1.50 27.04
CA ALA A 1021 16.97 1.75 28.11
C ALA A 1021 16.49 0.46 28.81
N TYR A 1022 16.63 -0.71 28.19
CA TYR A 1022 16.19 -1.98 28.76
C TYR A 1022 17.12 -2.46 29.88
N SER A 1023 16.58 -3.18 30.85
CA SER A 1023 17.39 -3.91 31.84
C SER A 1023 18.01 -5.16 31.23
N SER A 1024 19.14 -5.65 31.77
CA SER A 1024 19.79 -6.88 31.27
C SER A 1024 19.03 -8.15 31.64
N THR A 1025 18.01 -8.03 32.49
CA THR A 1025 17.12 -9.12 32.92
C THR A 1025 15.69 -8.86 32.43
N PHE A 1026 15.53 -8.11 31.34
CA PHE A 1026 14.21 -7.82 30.80
C PHE A 1026 13.49 -9.12 30.41
N SER A 1027 12.19 -9.15 30.68
CA SER A 1027 11.30 -10.21 30.24
C SER A 1027 9.95 -9.61 29.92
N GLU A 1028 9.32 -10.13 28.88
CA GLU A 1028 7.98 -9.74 28.46
C GLU A 1028 6.94 -10.64 29.15
N SER A 1029 5.77 -10.08 29.47
CA SER A 1029 4.66 -10.80 30.09
C SER A 1029 3.70 -11.40 29.06
N ALA A 1030 3.79 -10.98 27.81
CA ALA A 1030 3.01 -11.52 26.71
C ALA A 1030 3.27 -13.02 26.52
N THR A 1031 2.21 -13.77 26.19
CA THR A 1031 2.32 -15.20 25.93
C THR A 1031 2.82 -15.42 24.49
N VAL A 1032 3.70 -16.40 24.32
CA VAL A 1032 4.29 -16.75 23.02
C VAL A 1032 3.76 -18.13 22.62
N SER A 1033 3.24 -18.22 21.40
CA SER A 1033 2.87 -19.48 20.75
C SER A 1033 3.85 -19.79 19.62
N TYR A 1034 4.17 -21.07 19.44
CA TYR A 1034 5.17 -21.53 18.48
C TYR A 1034 4.55 -22.36 17.35
N ALA A 1035 4.83 -22.00 16.10
CA ALA A 1035 4.52 -22.82 14.94
C ALA A 1035 5.76 -23.63 14.53
N LEU A 1036 5.59 -24.94 14.36
CA LEU A 1036 6.67 -25.88 14.07
C LEU A 1036 6.57 -26.39 12.64
N LEU A 1037 7.53 -26.01 11.81
CA LEU A 1037 7.49 -26.26 10.38
C LEU A 1037 8.71 -27.08 9.94
N TYR A 1038 8.52 -27.92 8.92
CA TYR A 1038 9.64 -28.59 8.27
C TYR A 1038 9.53 -28.55 6.74
N SER A 1039 10.66 -28.72 6.06
CA SER A 1039 10.73 -28.75 4.60
C SER A 1039 11.67 -29.86 4.12
N GLU A 1040 11.22 -30.59 3.11
CA GLU A 1040 11.91 -31.73 2.47
C GLU A 1040 12.68 -31.29 1.21
N ASP A 1041 12.43 -30.09 0.71
CA ASP A 1041 12.89 -29.59 -0.60
C ASP A 1041 13.70 -28.29 -0.50
N ASN A 1042 14.39 -28.13 0.63
CA ASN A 1042 15.23 -26.98 0.96
C ASN A 1042 14.45 -25.65 0.97
N GLY A 1043 13.22 -25.68 1.49
CA GLY A 1043 12.42 -24.49 1.80
C GLY A 1043 11.46 -24.06 0.70
N LYS A 1044 11.27 -24.87 -0.37
CA LYS A 1044 10.30 -24.54 -1.43
C LYS A 1044 8.87 -24.83 -0.98
N THR A 1045 8.67 -25.91 -0.23
CA THR A 1045 7.42 -26.26 0.42
C THR A 1045 7.64 -26.50 1.90
N TRP A 1046 6.66 -26.14 2.72
CA TRP A 1046 6.70 -26.28 4.17
C TRP A 1046 5.46 -27.03 4.63
N LYS A 1047 5.63 -27.81 5.71
CA LYS A 1047 4.57 -28.59 6.35
C LYS A 1047 4.62 -28.40 7.85
N HIS A 1048 3.46 -28.50 8.51
CA HIS A 1048 3.36 -28.53 9.97
C HIS A 1048 3.88 -29.87 10.51
N MET A 1049 4.70 -29.84 11.56
CA MET A 1049 5.25 -31.06 12.18
C MET A 1049 4.20 -31.89 12.95
N GLN A 1050 3.03 -31.32 13.22
CA GLN A 1050 1.96 -31.95 13.99
C GLN A 1050 1.13 -32.93 13.14
N ASP A 1051 0.85 -32.58 11.89
CA ASP A 1051 -0.11 -33.30 11.05
C ASP A 1051 0.26 -33.39 9.55
N ASP A 1052 1.45 -32.91 9.16
CA ASP A 1052 1.95 -32.83 7.79
C ASP A 1052 1.11 -31.95 6.85
N SER A 1053 0.21 -31.10 7.37
CA SER A 1053 -0.56 -30.15 6.57
C SER A 1053 0.34 -29.07 5.95
N PRO A 1054 0.02 -28.55 4.75
CA PRO A 1054 0.80 -27.49 4.12
C PRO A 1054 0.88 -26.24 4.98
N ALA A 1055 2.09 -25.69 5.13
CA ALA A 1055 2.37 -24.49 5.90
C ALA A 1055 2.95 -23.38 5.01
N VAL A 1056 2.75 -22.13 5.43
CA VAL A 1056 3.36 -20.95 4.82
C VAL A 1056 4.20 -20.25 5.89
N PRO A 1057 5.54 -20.21 5.76
CA PRO A 1057 6.39 -19.51 6.72
C PRO A 1057 5.96 -18.06 6.96
N GLY A 1058 5.99 -17.63 8.22
CA GLY A 1058 5.62 -16.29 8.65
C GLY A 1058 4.11 -16.04 8.73
N ARG A 1059 3.28 -17.05 8.43
CA ARG A 1059 1.83 -16.97 8.62
C ARG A 1059 1.45 -17.78 9.85
N ARG A 1060 0.89 -17.10 10.84
CA ARG A 1060 0.35 -17.74 12.04
C ARG A 1060 -0.82 -18.68 11.66
N PRO A 1061 -0.81 -19.95 12.09
CA PRO A 1061 -1.95 -20.85 11.92
C PRO A 1061 -3.19 -20.36 12.66
N SER A 1062 -4.35 -20.47 12.03
CA SER A 1062 -5.65 -20.20 12.67
C SER A 1062 -6.12 -21.36 13.56
N ASP A 1063 -5.71 -22.59 13.26
CA ASP A 1063 -5.97 -23.76 14.09
C ASP A 1063 -4.96 -23.83 15.25
N GLY A 1064 -5.49 -23.68 16.47
CA GLY A 1064 -4.67 -23.72 17.69
C GLY A 1064 -4.00 -25.07 17.96
N SER A 1065 -4.43 -26.17 17.31
CA SER A 1065 -3.76 -27.48 17.42
C SER A 1065 -2.41 -27.54 16.71
N LEU A 1066 -2.12 -26.57 15.83
CA LEU A 1066 -0.85 -26.41 15.12
C LEU A 1066 0.14 -25.49 15.86
N LEU A 1067 -0.23 -25.02 17.06
CA LEU A 1067 0.57 -24.14 17.90
C LEU A 1067 0.99 -24.84 19.19
N GLU A 1068 2.25 -24.63 19.58
CA GLU A 1068 2.82 -25.12 20.83
C GLU A 1068 3.08 -23.96 21.82
N THR A 1069 2.93 -24.20 23.12
CA THR A 1069 3.30 -23.22 24.18
C THR A 1069 4.55 -23.65 24.94
N GLY A 1070 5.04 -24.87 24.72
CA GLY A 1070 6.26 -25.40 25.32
C GLY A 1070 7.53 -24.90 24.63
N SER A 1071 8.69 -25.28 25.14
CA SER A 1071 10.00 -24.99 24.52
C SER A 1071 10.64 -26.24 23.88
N SER A 1072 9.84 -27.28 23.68
CA SER A 1072 10.27 -28.54 23.07
C SER A 1072 9.08 -29.31 22.50
N TYR A 1073 9.31 -30.02 21.39
CA TYR A 1073 8.34 -30.88 20.72
C TYR A 1073 9.02 -32.16 20.22
N THR A 1074 8.29 -33.28 20.26
CA THR A 1074 8.78 -34.56 19.73
C THR A 1074 8.18 -34.81 18.36
N TRP A 1075 8.97 -34.62 17.32
CA TRP A 1075 8.55 -34.81 15.94
C TRP A 1075 8.66 -36.29 15.55
N SER A 1076 7.57 -36.88 15.09
CA SER A 1076 7.52 -38.29 14.67
C SER A 1076 8.12 -38.43 13.26
N THR A 1077 9.21 -39.19 13.13
CA THR A 1077 9.94 -39.36 11.88
C THR A 1077 10.12 -40.84 11.51
N PRO A 1078 9.05 -41.63 11.31
CA PRO A 1078 9.20 -43.05 10.96
C PRO A 1078 9.82 -43.22 9.57
N SER A 1079 10.63 -44.27 9.38
CA SER A 1079 11.31 -44.58 8.11
C SER A 1079 10.35 -44.90 6.95
N SER A 1080 9.07 -45.14 7.22
CA SER A 1080 8.03 -45.31 6.18
C SER A 1080 7.61 -44.01 5.50
N THR A 1081 7.88 -42.86 6.15
CA THR A 1081 7.39 -41.54 5.73
C THR A 1081 8.56 -40.57 5.52
N PHE A 1082 9.66 -40.75 6.26
CA PHE A 1082 10.84 -39.90 6.23
C PHE A 1082 12.07 -40.66 5.75
N ASP A 1083 12.38 -40.51 4.46
CA ASP A 1083 13.55 -41.10 3.80
C ASP A 1083 14.87 -40.48 4.29
N GLU A 1084 15.98 -41.15 3.97
CA GLU A 1084 17.32 -40.57 4.17
C GLU A 1084 17.45 -39.28 3.35
N GLY A 1085 17.88 -38.19 4.01
CA GLY A 1085 17.99 -36.91 3.33
C GLY A 1085 18.12 -35.72 4.27
N THR A 1086 18.21 -34.55 3.63
CA THR A 1086 18.32 -33.25 4.29
C THR A 1086 16.93 -32.65 4.49
N TYR A 1087 16.67 -32.18 5.70
CA TYR A 1087 15.43 -31.50 6.05
C TYR A 1087 15.75 -30.14 6.66
N LEU A 1088 14.92 -29.13 6.37
CA LEU A 1088 14.93 -27.88 7.14
C LEU A 1088 13.88 -27.97 8.23
N VAL A 1089 14.25 -27.57 9.43
CA VAL A 1089 13.38 -27.46 10.61
C VAL A 1089 13.31 -25.98 10.96
N ARG A 1090 12.11 -25.48 11.19
CA ARG A 1090 11.86 -24.07 11.53
C ARG A 1090 10.89 -23.97 12.70
N VAL A 1091 11.23 -23.11 13.64
CA VAL A 1091 10.39 -22.74 14.79
C VAL A 1091 10.08 -21.27 14.65
N GLU A 1092 8.80 -20.92 14.52
CA GLU A 1092 8.32 -19.55 14.49
C GLU A 1092 7.62 -19.22 15.81
N ALA A 1093 7.81 -18.01 16.33
CA ALA A 1093 7.22 -17.52 17.56
C ALA A 1093 6.34 -16.31 17.28
N PHE A 1094 5.09 -16.40 17.71
CA PHE A 1094 4.07 -15.36 17.60
C PHE A 1094 3.60 -14.95 19.00
N LEU A 1095 3.38 -13.64 19.20
CA LEU A 1095 2.75 -13.16 20.42
C LEU A 1095 1.23 -13.41 20.37
N ASP A 1096 0.65 -13.97 21.42
CA ASP A 1096 -0.80 -14.21 21.47
C ASP A 1096 -1.60 -12.91 21.40
N GLY A 1097 -2.72 -12.95 20.67
CA GLY A 1097 -3.55 -11.77 20.42
C GLY A 1097 -2.98 -10.80 19.36
N ARG A 1098 -1.80 -11.07 18.79
CA ARG A 1098 -1.15 -10.21 17.79
C ARG A 1098 -0.94 -10.94 16.48
N GLN A 1099 -1.24 -10.25 15.38
CA GLN A 1099 -1.12 -10.79 14.03
C GLN A 1099 0.18 -10.37 13.32
N LEU A 1100 0.73 -9.22 13.70
CA LEU A 1100 1.93 -8.65 13.11
C LEU A 1100 3.17 -9.03 13.89
N HIS A 1101 4.29 -9.08 13.16
CA HIS A 1101 5.64 -9.34 13.64
C HIS A 1101 5.80 -10.76 14.21
N TYR A 1102 6.93 -11.39 13.91
CA TYR A 1102 7.22 -12.72 14.45
C TYR A 1102 8.72 -12.96 14.50
N SER A 1103 9.12 -13.93 15.30
CA SER A 1103 10.50 -14.38 15.31
C SER A 1103 10.59 -15.78 14.76
N TYR A 1104 11.73 -16.16 14.21
CA TYR A 1104 11.96 -17.55 13.87
C TYR A 1104 13.42 -17.93 13.99
N HIS A 1105 13.66 -19.24 14.07
CA HIS A 1105 14.95 -19.81 13.77
C HIS A 1105 14.75 -21.06 12.96
N GLN A 1106 15.69 -21.31 12.06
CA GLN A 1106 15.69 -22.52 11.26
C GLN A 1106 17.04 -23.20 11.31
N ARG A 1107 17.05 -24.52 11.20
CA ARG A 1107 18.26 -25.32 11.11
C ARG A 1107 18.09 -26.38 10.04
N ARG A 1108 19.19 -26.67 9.36
CA ARG A 1108 19.30 -27.85 8.50
C ARG A 1108 19.67 -29.05 9.34
N ILE A 1109 19.00 -30.16 9.11
CA ILE A 1109 19.30 -31.45 9.73
C ILE A 1109 19.43 -32.51 8.63
N PHE A 1110 20.17 -33.58 8.92
CA PHE A 1110 20.30 -34.73 8.03
C PHE A 1110 19.84 -35.99 8.76
N ILE A 1111 18.86 -36.70 8.20
CA ILE A 1111 18.38 -37.99 8.72
C ILE A 1111 19.08 -39.10 7.95
N LYS A 1112 19.77 -40.00 8.66
CA LYS A 1112 20.42 -41.18 8.08
C LYS A 1112 19.57 -42.44 8.29
N ARG A 1113 19.34 -43.27 7.26
CA ARG A 1113 18.50 -44.48 7.35
C ARG A 1113 19.26 -45.79 7.20
#